data_AF-A0A7X8ANB0-F1
#
_entry.id   AF-A0A7X8ANB0-F1
#
_cell.length_a   1.000
_cell.length_b   1.000
_cell.length_c   1.000
_cell.angle_alpha   90.00
_cell.angle_beta   90.00
_cell.angle_gamma   90.00
#
_symmetry.space_group_name_H-M   'P 1'
#
loop_
_entity.id
_entity.type
_entity.pdbx_description
1 polymer ?
#
loop_
_entity_poly.entity_id
_entity_poly.type
_entity_poly.pdbx_seq_one_letter_code
_entity_poly.pdbx_strand_id
1 'polypeptide(L)'
;MRARCLSSDLCGSTGRDVAGHRRASTLTREHALACVARGELGLPEGPVDLIAVLQWSTGRGLAGTIARLRARAGEATVDAVLGWVADAAGEAAPLVAALLRSGTPTDLVPLGVVLDCLLRSPARTDAEIALARLEHRWGSVDRGALKAAARLSTVVVTGLLGGRSTVEEARQLLARADELLAEAQAQPLAGASRLLRTGLTARLRALAEALRPAADADPVALEAAWAQVADHELSADDPRVTAARAGVRLARWLRTPDDQTAGTLAGLATRQLAVDAWVDSAVNDADSGVDDAVVAAALERVLGDVQRRRDAHDLAFAAALAREGCGAAVNGVIGLERVLPEVVLPRARDYPTLLLVLDGLSTGVATELLARATLDHALVECLLPGAAARTPALAVLPTVTEVSRASLLSVRLATGQQAYEGKAFAECVRAHGLGETFLDHKKGLDTSRQGFELADGVRLAIADTERYRLVGCVLNTIDDALDRADPGGTDWRTATVKHLAALLRAAEAAGRLIVLTSDHGHVIERRRGTQRSGGLGGRFRGASGPVEADEVLVSGPRVLTADHRAILAVNERLRYGPLKAGYHRGAAPAEAVVPLVLLAPANLKHDLAAAPLPEPAWWDDQAVVGEPPEAGSSTVAPAPDAKPEAPQPDLFTEPAPASTTDGVGAALLASATYRAQKTLVGRLGVTDAAIGTLVDALASAPDRRLAASRVAVALGVPANRVGLVMSQVAKLLNVEGYPVVSTDPATQAVTLDAALLAEQYGVRT
;
A
#
# COMPACT_ATOMS: atom_id res chain seq x y z
N MET A 1 29.80 1.92 -58.09
CA MET A 1 29.64 0.50 -58.49
C MET A 1 29.59 -0.50 -57.31
N ARG A 2 29.44 -0.08 -56.03
CA ARG A 2 29.44 -0.97 -54.84
C ARG A 2 28.09 -1.15 -54.11
N ALA A 3 27.03 -0.45 -54.50
CA ALA A 3 25.71 -0.55 -53.82
C ALA A 3 24.83 -1.72 -54.31
N ARG A 4 25.07 -2.24 -55.52
CA ARG A 4 24.25 -3.34 -56.09
C ARG A 4 24.58 -4.73 -55.52
N CYS A 5 25.83 -4.97 -55.09
CA CYS A 5 26.21 -6.27 -54.51
C CYS A 5 25.69 -6.46 -53.08
N LEU A 6 25.50 -5.37 -52.31
CA LEU A 6 24.94 -5.45 -50.96
C LEU A 6 23.47 -5.88 -50.95
N SER A 7 22.69 -5.56 -51.98
CA SER A 7 21.27 -5.94 -52.00
C SER A 7 21.00 -7.34 -52.57
N SER A 8 21.85 -7.85 -53.47
CA SER A 8 21.64 -9.15 -54.10
C SER A 8 21.93 -10.32 -53.16
N ASP A 9 22.92 -10.19 -52.29
CA ASP A 9 23.35 -11.30 -51.42
C ASP A 9 22.54 -11.36 -50.09
N LEU A 10 21.89 -10.26 -49.69
CA LEU A 10 21.11 -10.16 -48.45
C LEU A 10 19.59 -10.36 -48.65
N CYS A 11 19.01 -9.94 -49.79
CA CYS A 11 17.56 -10.07 -50.04
C CYS A 11 17.15 -11.43 -50.65
N GLY A 12 18.11 -12.29 -51.02
CA GLY A 12 17.84 -13.56 -51.71
C GLY A 12 17.31 -14.70 -50.82
N SER A 13 17.34 -14.57 -49.49
CA SER A 13 17.04 -15.69 -48.57
C SER A 13 15.72 -15.57 -47.78
N THR A 14 14.94 -14.51 -47.94
CA THR A 14 13.64 -14.34 -47.27
C THR A 14 12.51 -14.46 -48.29
N GLY A 15 12.13 -15.69 -48.60
CA GLY A 15 10.95 -16.00 -49.41
C GLY A 15 9.66 -15.61 -48.70
N ARG A 16 9.26 -14.34 -48.77
CA ARG A 16 7.87 -13.89 -48.60
C ARG A 16 7.59 -12.81 -49.63
N ASP A 17 6.72 -13.16 -50.58
CA ASP A 17 6.14 -12.25 -51.56
C ASP A 17 5.47 -11.06 -50.86
N VAL A 18 6.00 -9.86 -51.07
CA VAL A 18 5.28 -8.61 -50.85
C VAL A 18 5.01 -7.99 -52.20
N ALA A 19 3.93 -8.44 -52.85
CA ALA A 19 3.40 -7.82 -54.03
C ALA A 19 2.58 -6.58 -53.61
N GLY A 20 3.12 -5.39 -53.86
CA GLY A 20 2.32 -4.17 -53.83
C GLY A 20 3.07 -2.91 -53.46
N HIS A 21 3.87 -2.37 -54.39
CA HIS A 21 3.98 -0.94 -54.75
C HIS A 21 5.30 -0.71 -55.51
N ARG A 22 5.25 -0.72 -56.85
CA ARG A 22 6.34 -0.19 -57.68
C ARG A 22 6.11 1.31 -57.90
N ARG A 23 6.89 2.13 -57.19
CA ARG A 23 7.45 3.37 -57.75
C ARG A 23 8.96 3.26 -57.57
N ALA A 24 9.71 3.53 -58.63
CA ALA A 24 11.17 3.45 -58.61
C ALA A 24 11.74 4.47 -57.62
N SER A 25 11.99 4.04 -56.39
CA SER A 25 12.79 4.79 -55.43
C SER A 25 14.26 4.46 -55.66
N THR A 26 15.09 5.48 -55.77
CA THR A 26 16.54 5.34 -55.79
C THR A 26 16.97 4.65 -54.50
N LEU A 27 17.62 3.48 -54.60
CA LEU A 27 18.15 2.78 -53.42
C LEU A 27 19.32 3.60 -52.86
N THR A 28 19.06 4.46 -51.88
CA THR A 28 20.11 5.24 -51.20
C THR A 28 20.86 4.33 -50.24
N ARG A 29 22.12 4.71 -49.91
CA ARG A 29 22.91 4.00 -48.89
C ARG A 29 22.16 3.90 -47.58
N GLU A 30 21.54 5.01 -47.16
CA GLU A 30 20.75 5.10 -45.93
C GLU A 30 19.55 4.14 -45.94
N HIS A 31 18.79 4.10 -47.04
CA HIS A 31 17.67 3.17 -47.18
C HIS A 31 18.14 1.70 -47.12
N ALA A 32 19.27 1.38 -47.74
CA ALA A 32 19.84 0.04 -47.67
C ALA A 32 20.28 -0.36 -46.25
N LEU A 33 20.97 0.53 -45.53
CA LEU A 33 21.42 0.29 -44.15
C LEU A 33 20.23 0.14 -43.19
N ALA A 34 19.20 0.98 -43.34
CA ALA A 34 17.97 0.89 -42.55
C ALA A 34 17.24 -0.44 -42.80
N CYS A 35 17.10 -0.87 -44.05
CA CYS A 35 16.48 -2.16 -44.37
C CYS A 35 17.23 -3.34 -43.75
N VAL A 36 18.58 -3.33 -43.75
CA VAL A 36 19.37 -4.37 -43.09
C VAL A 36 19.23 -4.30 -41.58
N ALA A 37 19.32 -3.11 -40.97
CA ALA A 37 19.17 -2.96 -39.51
C ALA A 37 17.80 -3.47 -39.02
N ARG A 38 16.72 -3.20 -39.75
CA ARG A 38 15.37 -3.65 -39.39
C ARG A 38 15.16 -5.13 -39.70
N GLY A 39 15.51 -5.57 -40.90
CA GLY A 39 15.26 -6.94 -41.36
C GLY A 39 16.14 -7.99 -40.70
N GLU A 40 17.41 -7.66 -40.39
CA GLU A 40 18.40 -8.61 -39.90
C GLU A 40 18.72 -8.43 -38.43
N LEU A 41 18.70 -7.19 -37.91
CA LEU A 41 19.03 -6.89 -36.52
C LEU A 41 17.80 -6.58 -35.65
N GLY A 42 16.60 -6.54 -36.24
CA GLY A 42 15.35 -6.31 -35.51
C GLY A 42 15.20 -4.89 -34.97
N LEU A 43 15.85 -3.91 -35.59
CA LEU A 43 15.62 -2.49 -35.26
C LEU A 43 14.14 -2.14 -35.54
N PRO A 44 13.43 -1.45 -34.62
CA PRO A 44 12.02 -1.12 -34.81
C PRO A 44 11.77 -0.18 -36.00
N GLU A 45 10.55 -0.24 -36.55
CA GLU A 45 10.06 0.69 -37.56
C GLU A 45 9.86 2.09 -36.97
N GLY A 46 10.16 3.14 -37.75
CA GLY A 46 10.07 4.54 -37.31
C GLY A 46 11.40 5.30 -37.39
N PRO A 47 11.45 6.53 -36.86
CA PRO A 47 12.69 7.31 -36.76
C PRO A 47 13.67 6.61 -35.82
N VAL A 48 14.95 6.58 -36.20
CA VAL A 48 16.03 6.02 -35.38
C VAL A 48 16.65 7.18 -34.62
N ASP A 49 16.41 7.25 -33.33
CA ASP A 49 17.04 8.18 -32.39
C ASP A 49 17.70 7.40 -31.22
N LEU A 50 18.34 8.11 -30.29
CA LEU A 50 19.01 7.46 -29.16
C LEU A 50 18.04 6.62 -28.29
N ILE A 51 16.78 7.03 -28.12
CA ILE A 51 15.81 6.23 -27.35
C ILE A 51 15.52 4.92 -28.08
N ALA A 52 15.25 4.99 -29.39
CA ALA A 52 15.02 3.80 -30.21
C ALA A 52 16.23 2.86 -30.22
N VAL A 53 17.46 3.40 -30.27
CA VAL A 53 18.69 2.61 -30.20
C VAL A 53 18.87 1.95 -28.84
N LEU A 54 18.63 2.68 -27.75
CA LEU A 54 18.71 2.14 -26.38
C LEU A 54 17.65 1.05 -26.15
N GLN A 55 16.39 1.27 -26.56
CA GLN A 55 15.34 0.26 -26.49
C GLN A 55 15.67 -0.97 -27.34
N TRP A 56 16.18 -0.78 -28.56
CA TRP A 56 16.63 -1.89 -29.39
C TRP A 56 17.77 -2.68 -28.73
N SER A 57 18.67 -2.00 -28.02
CA SER A 57 19.81 -2.62 -27.34
C SER A 57 19.41 -3.55 -26.19
N THR A 58 18.21 -3.41 -25.62
CA THR A 58 17.70 -4.31 -24.57
C THR A 58 17.26 -5.67 -25.13
N GLY A 59 17.09 -5.77 -26.46
CA GLY A 59 16.64 -6.98 -27.15
C GLY A 59 17.50 -8.21 -26.85
N ARG A 60 16.88 -9.23 -26.24
CA ARG A 60 17.55 -10.51 -25.94
C ARG A 60 18.15 -11.14 -27.19
N GLY A 61 19.43 -11.49 -27.13
CA GLY A 61 20.14 -12.17 -28.21
C GLY A 61 20.65 -11.26 -29.33
N LEU A 62 20.54 -9.92 -29.20
CA LEU A 62 21.08 -8.97 -30.17
C LEU A 62 22.56 -9.21 -30.48
N ALA A 63 23.39 -9.44 -29.46
CA ALA A 63 24.81 -9.77 -29.64
C ALA A 63 25.00 -11.03 -30.51
N GLY A 64 24.19 -12.07 -30.30
CA GLY A 64 24.19 -13.28 -31.12
C GLY A 64 23.71 -13.04 -32.55
N THR A 65 22.72 -12.17 -32.74
CA THR A 65 22.24 -11.77 -34.07
C THR A 65 23.30 -10.99 -34.83
N ILE A 66 23.99 -10.05 -34.18
CA ILE A 66 25.13 -9.33 -34.77
C ILE A 66 26.23 -10.31 -35.16
N ALA A 67 26.59 -11.26 -34.28
CA ALA A 67 27.61 -12.27 -34.58
C ALA A 67 27.24 -13.15 -35.79
N ARG A 68 25.97 -13.59 -35.88
CA ARG A 68 25.46 -14.34 -37.04
C ARG A 68 25.51 -13.51 -38.32
N LEU A 69 25.16 -12.23 -38.24
CA LEU A 69 25.21 -11.34 -39.40
C LEU A 69 26.65 -11.09 -39.84
N ARG A 70 27.60 -10.93 -38.90
CA ARG A 70 29.04 -10.80 -39.22
C ARG A 70 29.56 -12.03 -39.96
N ALA A 71 29.21 -13.24 -39.47
CA ALA A 71 29.59 -14.49 -40.12
C ALA A 71 29.05 -14.63 -41.56
N ARG A 72 27.90 -14.03 -41.86
CA ARG A 72 27.23 -14.15 -43.17
C ARG A 72 27.58 -13.02 -44.15
N ALA A 73 27.62 -11.78 -43.67
CA ALA A 73 27.73 -10.57 -44.50
C ALA A 73 29.12 -9.89 -44.43
N GLY A 74 30.01 -10.37 -43.56
CA GLY A 74 31.36 -9.85 -43.34
C GLY A 74 31.41 -8.61 -42.44
N GLU A 75 32.56 -8.45 -41.76
CA GLU A 75 32.82 -7.39 -40.78
C GLU A 75 32.51 -5.99 -41.31
N ALA A 76 33.04 -5.63 -42.49
CA ALA A 76 32.91 -4.28 -43.05
C ALA A 76 31.46 -3.89 -43.36
N THR A 77 30.61 -4.85 -43.75
CA THR A 77 29.20 -4.61 -44.01
C THR A 77 28.46 -4.33 -42.71
N VAL A 78 28.68 -5.17 -41.69
CA VAL A 78 28.03 -5.04 -40.39
C VAL A 78 28.49 -3.78 -39.67
N ASP A 79 29.78 -3.43 -39.74
CA ASP A 79 30.31 -2.19 -39.18
C ASP A 79 29.67 -0.95 -39.83
N ALA A 80 29.40 -0.99 -41.14
CA ALA A 80 28.69 0.11 -41.80
C ALA A 80 27.23 0.24 -41.34
N VAL A 81 26.56 -0.88 -41.05
CA VAL A 81 25.19 -0.90 -40.50
C VAL A 81 25.18 -0.40 -39.06
N LEU A 82 26.05 -0.94 -38.19
CA LEU A 82 26.15 -0.53 -36.80
C LEU A 82 26.63 0.92 -36.65
N GLY A 83 27.51 1.38 -37.53
CA GLY A 83 27.92 2.78 -37.60
C GLY A 83 26.76 3.70 -37.92
N TRP A 84 25.89 3.34 -38.87
CA TRP A 84 24.68 4.10 -39.17
C TRP A 84 23.70 4.13 -37.99
N VAL A 85 23.52 3.01 -37.29
CA VAL A 85 22.71 2.98 -36.05
C VAL A 85 23.32 3.87 -34.97
N ALA A 86 24.64 3.88 -34.82
CA ALA A 86 25.32 4.72 -33.85
C ALA A 86 25.23 6.22 -34.20
N ASP A 87 25.38 6.59 -35.47
CA ASP A 87 25.26 7.99 -35.93
C ASP A 87 23.87 8.57 -35.63
N ALA A 88 22.83 7.73 -35.71
CA ALA A 88 21.46 8.09 -35.36
C ALA A 88 21.27 8.39 -33.86
N ALA A 89 22.23 8.02 -33.00
CA ALA A 89 22.20 8.27 -31.57
C ALA A 89 22.66 9.68 -31.16
N GLY A 90 22.98 10.55 -32.14
CA GLY A 90 23.31 11.96 -31.90
C GLY A 90 24.55 12.14 -31.02
N GLU A 91 24.44 12.94 -29.96
CA GLU A 91 25.56 13.22 -29.04
C GLU A 91 26.17 11.95 -28.43
N ALA A 92 25.39 10.88 -28.24
CA ALA A 92 25.89 9.62 -27.67
C ALA A 92 26.56 8.70 -28.72
N ALA A 93 26.59 9.09 -30.00
CA ALA A 93 27.12 8.26 -31.08
C ALA A 93 28.51 7.66 -30.80
N PRO A 94 29.49 8.39 -30.22
CA PRO A 94 30.80 7.81 -29.92
C PRO A 94 30.75 6.63 -28.94
N LEU A 95 29.92 6.73 -27.89
CA LEU A 95 29.74 5.65 -26.91
C LEU A 95 28.99 4.47 -27.54
N VAL A 96 27.91 4.74 -28.28
CA VAL A 96 27.13 3.72 -28.96
C VAL A 96 28.00 2.95 -29.95
N ALA A 97 28.74 3.65 -30.80
CA ALA A 97 29.66 3.03 -31.75
C ALA A 97 30.73 2.17 -31.06
N ALA A 98 31.25 2.59 -29.91
CA ALA A 98 32.23 1.81 -29.17
C ALA A 98 31.66 0.47 -28.69
N LEU A 99 30.48 0.49 -28.06
CA LEU A 99 29.83 -0.70 -27.50
C LEU A 99 29.26 -1.64 -28.58
N LEU A 100 28.79 -1.10 -29.70
CA LEU A 100 28.39 -1.92 -30.86
C LEU A 100 29.59 -2.63 -31.50
N ARG A 101 30.76 -1.99 -31.57
CA ARG A 101 31.99 -2.58 -32.13
C ARG A 101 32.62 -3.61 -31.20
N SER A 102 32.59 -3.38 -29.88
CA SER A 102 33.10 -4.34 -28.90
C SER A 102 32.21 -5.58 -28.73
N GLY A 103 31.01 -5.59 -29.34
CA GLY A 103 30.07 -6.71 -29.25
C GLY A 103 29.31 -6.79 -27.93
N THR A 104 29.24 -5.68 -27.17
CA THR A 104 28.46 -5.58 -25.93
C THR A 104 27.30 -4.58 -26.06
N PRO A 105 26.42 -4.70 -27.07
CA PRO A 105 25.31 -3.78 -27.28
C PRO A 105 24.36 -3.77 -26.07
N THR A 106 24.18 -4.92 -25.40
CA THR A 106 23.30 -5.07 -24.25
C THR A 106 23.79 -4.34 -23.00
N ASP A 107 25.06 -3.92 -22.96
CA ASP A 107 25.61 -3.11 -21.87
C ASP A 107 25.30 -1.61 -22.05
N LEU A 108 24.71 -1.17 -23.16
CA LEU A 108 24.40 0.25 -23.42
C LEU A 108 23.53 0.88 -22.34
N VAL A 109 22.36 0.31 -22.09
CA VAL A 109 21.42 0.80 -21.07
C VAL A 109 22.00 0.63 -19.66
N PRO A 110 22.52 -0.55 -19.26
CA PRO A 110 23.15 -0.72 -17.94
C PRO A 110 24.31 0.25 -17.67
N LEU A 111 25.21 0.46 -18.63
CA LEU A 111 26.29 1.45 -18.50
C LEU A 111 25.73 2.86 -18.41
N GLY A 112 24.69 3.21 -19.18
CA GLY A 112 24.02 4.49 -19.04
C GLY A 112 23.52 4.74 -17.62
N VAL A 113 22.91 3.75 -16.97
CA VAL A 113 22.48 3.86 -15.56
C VAL A 113 23.66 4.04 -14.59
N VAL A 114 24.78 3.35 -14.82
CA VAL A 114 26.01 3.53 -14.01
C VAL A 114 26.62 4.92 -14.24
N LEU A 115 26.74 5.35 -15.48
CA LEU A 115 27.24 6.68 -15.85
C LEU A 115 26.39 7.76 -15.20
N ASP A 116 25.07 7.59 -15.19
CA ASP A 116 24.15 8.49 -14.53
C ASP A 116 24.44 8.63 -13.03
N CYS A 117 24.62 7.50 -12.34
CA CYS A 117 25.00 7.47 -10.93
C CYS A 117 26.35 8.18 -10.68
N LEU A 118 27.37 7.90 -11.49
CA LEU A 118 28.72 8.44 -11.32
C LEU A 118 28.78 9.94 -11.64
N LEU A 119 28.16 10.37 -12.74
CA LEU A 119 28.19 11.76 -13.21
C LEU A 119 27.41 12.72 -12.31
N ARG A 120 26.43 12.21 -11.55
CA ARG A 120 25.67 12.99 -10.56
C ARG A 120 26.24 12.88 -9.13
N SER A 121 27.26 12.06 -8.90
CA SER A 121 27.80 11.83 -7.57
C SER A 121 28.40 13.12 -6.97
N PRO A 122 28.10 13.45 -5.71
CA PRO A 122 28.74 14.58 -5.03
C PRO A 122 30.23 14.30 -4.74
N ALA A 123 30.63 13.03 -4.61
CA ALA A 123 32.02 12.62 -4.41
C ALA A 123 32.76 12.54 -5.75
N ARG A 124 33.07 13.72 -6.32
CA ARG A 124 33.61 13.84 -7.69
C ARG A 124 34.89 13.03 -7.90
N THR A 125 35.83 13.04 -6.97
CA THR A 125 37.11 12.33 -7.12
C THR A 125 36.93 10.83 -7.27
N ASP A 126 36.10 10.21 -6.41
CA ASP A 126 35.84 8.77 -6.45
C ASP A 126 35.06 8.38 -7.70
N ALA A 127 34.12 9.23 -8.13
CA ALA A 127 33.37 9.04 -9.37
C ALA A 127 34.28 9.07 -10.60
N GLU A 128 35.27 9.98 -10.65
CA GLU A 128 36.24 10.03 -11.74
C GLU A 128 37.15 8.79 -11.78
N ILE A 129 37.56 8.28 -10.61
CA ILE A 129 38.31 7.01 -10.52
C ILE A 129 37.47 5.84 -11.05
N ALA A 130 36.18 5.79 -10.69
CA ALA A 130 35.26 4.78 -11.17
C ALA A 130 35.04 4.86 -12.69
N LEU A 131 34.88 6.06 -13.25
CA LEU A 131 34.78 6.28 -14.69
C LEU A 131 36.04 5.80 -15.42
N ALA A 132 37.23 6.12 -14.90
CA ALA A 132 38.51 5.69 -15.48
C ALA A 132 38.64 4.15 -15.49
N ARG A 133 38.13 3.44 -14.48
CA ARG A 133 38.12 1.97 -14.44
C ARG A 133 37.24 1.35 -15.52
N LEU A 134 36.17 2.04 -15.92
CA LEU A 134 35.26 1.58 -16.96
C LEU A 134 35.67 2.01 -18.37
N GLU A 135 36.60 2.97 -18.51
CA GLU A 135 37.03 3.53 -19.80
C GLU A 135 37.49 2.47 -20.81
N HIS A 136 38.07 1.35 -20.34
CA HIS A 136 38.48 0.24 -21.21
C HIS A 136 37.34 -0.34 -22.07
N ARG A 137 36.07 -0.12 -21.69
CA ARG A 137 34.88 -0.60 -22.43
C ARG A 137 34.52 0.25 -23.64
N TRP A 138 34.89 1.53 -23.66
CA TRP A 138 34.52 2.46 -24.75
C TRP A 138 35.68 3.28 -25.31
N GLY A 139 36.83 3.33 -24.64
CA GLY A 139 37.99 4.11 -25.02
C GLY A 139 37.80 5.61 -24.80
N SER A 140 38.40 6.41 -25.68
CA SER A 140 38.32 7.87 -25.57
C SER A 140 36.98 8.38 -26.12
N VAL A 141 36.05 8.64 -25.21
CA VAL A 141 34.74 9.24 -25.49
C VAL A 141 34.57 10.51 -24.66
N ASP A 142 34.05 11.57 -25.26
CA ASP A 142 33.86 12.84 -24.56
C ASP A 142 32.73 12.77 -23.51
N ARG A 143 32.79 13.68 -22.53
CA ARG A 143 31.78 13.70 -21.45
C ARG A 143 30.36 14.03 -21.92
N GLY A 144 30.19 14.73 -23.04
CA GLY A 144 28.86 15.03 -23.61
C GLY A 144 28.14 13.74 -24.00
N ALA A 145 28.84 12.87 -24.74
CA ALA A 145 28.32 11.55 -25.13
C ALA A 145 27.94 10.69 -23.92
N LEU A 146 28.77 10.64 -22.87
CA LEU A 146 28.46 9.90 -21.64
C LEU A 146 27.21 10.45 -20.94
N LYS A 147 27.05 11.77 -20.85
CA LYS A 147 25.87 12.42 -20.26
C LYS A 147 24.60 12.15 -21.05
N ALA A 148 24.67 12.19 -22.38
CA ALA A 148 23.53 11.92 -23.25
C ALA A 148 23.01 10.48 -23.07
N ALA A 149 23.93 9.50 -23.06
CA ALA A 149 23.60 8.10 -22.80
C ALA A 149 23.04 7.88 -21.40
N ALA A 150 23.63 8.51 -20.37
CA ALA A 150 23.18 8.43 -18.99
C ALA A 150 21.71 8.89 -18.82
N ARG A 151 21.40 10.08 -19.34
CA ARG A 151 20.06 10.67 -19.25
C ARG A 151 19.01 9.78 -19.93
N LEU A 152 19.23 9.37 -21.18
CA LEU A 152 18.21 8.62 -21.92
C LEU A 152 18.12 7.15 -21.51
N SER A 153 19.19 6.55 -20.96
CA SER A 153 19.11 5.20 -20.38
C SER A 153 18.22 5.18 -19.13
N THR A 154 18.28 6.23 -18.30
CA THR A 154 17.37 6.42 -17.16
C THR A 154 15.92 6.44 -17.64
N VAL A 155 15.61 7.23 -18.67
CA VAL A 155 14.26 7.32 -19.27
C VAL A 155 13.77 5.95 -19.78
N VAL A 156 14.62 5.22 -20.50
CA VAL A 156 14.27 3.89 -21.02
C VAL A 156 13.96 2.91 -19.89
N VAL A 157 14.81 2.83 -18.86
CA VAL A 157 14.60 1.89 -17.75
C VAL A 157 13.36 2.24 -16.93
N THR A 158 13.13 3.52 -16.61
CA THR A 158 11.90 3.95 -15.91
C THR A 158 10.66 3.61 -16.74
N GLY A 159 10.69 3.81 -18.06
CA GLY A 159 9.59 3.40 -18.95
C GLY A 159 9.33 1.89 -18.93
N LEU A 160 10.38 1.07 -18.89
CA LEU A 160 10.26 -0.39 -18.81
C LEU A 160 9.73 -0.86 -17.45
N LEU A 161 10.12 -0.20 -16.35
CA LEU A 161 9.61 -0.48 -15.00
C LEU A 161 8.09 -0.24 -14.89
N GLY A 162 7.57 0.78 -15.58
CA GLY A 162 6.13 1.07 -15.60
C GLY A 162 5.27 0.04 -16.36
N GLY A 163 5.88 -0.82 -17.17
CA GLY A 163 5.15 -1.80 -17.99
C GLY A 163 5.11 -3.21 -17.38
N ARG A 164 3.90 -3.76 -17.20
CA ARG A 164 3.72 -5.12 -16.63
C ARG A 164 4.47 -6.23 -17.39
N SER A 165 4.59 -6.12 -18.72
CA SER A 165 5.29 -7.11 -19.55
C SER A 165 6.80 -6.87 -19.64
N THR A 166 7.27 -5.68 -19.26
CA THR A 166 8.67 -5.23 -19.42
C THR A 166 9.41 -5.06 -18.10
N VAL A 167 8.72 -5.09 -16.96
CA VAL A 167 9.31 -4.88 -15.63
C VAL A 167 10.43 -5.88 -15.32
N GLU A 168 10.30 -7.13 -15.76
CA GLU A 168 11.32 -8.16 -15.53
C GLU A 168 12.58 -7.91 -16.37
N GLU A 169 12.43 -7.40 -17.58
CA GLU A 169 13.54 -6.97 -18.42
C GLU A 169 14.28 -5.77 -17.78
N ALA A 170 13.53 -4.79 -17.27
CA ALA A 170 14.10 -3.66 -16.54
C ALA A 170 14.91 -4.12 -15.31
N ARG A 171 14.39 -5.07 -14.53
CA ARG A 171 15.09 -5.65 -13.36
C ARG A 171 16.40 -6.34 -13.76
N GLN A 172 16.43 -7.04 -14.89
CA GLN A 172 17.64 -7.66 -15.42
C GLN A 172 18.68 -6.62 -15.86
N LEU A 173 18.25 -5.55 -16.52
CA LEU A 173 19.13 -4.43 -16.89
C LEU A 173 19.73 -3.75 -15.66
N LEU A 174 18.92 -3.55 -14.60
CA LEU A 174 19.39 -2.96 -13.35
C LEU A 174 20.35 -3.88 -12.59
N ALA A 175 20.11 -5.20 -12.58
CA ALA A 175 21.04 -6.17 -12.01
C ALA A 175 22.39 -6.12 -12.73
N ARG A 176 22.38 -6.04 -14.07
CA ARG A 176 23.60 -5.86 -14.87
C ARG A 176 24.29 -4.52 -14.59
N ALA A 177 23.53 -3.45 -14.36
CA ALA A 177 24.08 -2.16 -14.00
C ALA A 177 24.78 -2.19 -12.62
N ASP A 178 24.22 -2.91 -11.63
CA ASP A 178 24.87 -3.14 -10.33
C ASP A 178 26.19 -3.94 -10.48
N GLU A 179 26.24 -4.94 -11.38
CA GLU A 179 27.49 -5.66 -11.69
C GLU A 179 28.57 -4.73 -12.27
N LEU A 180 28.18 -3.85 -13.20
CA LEU A 180 29.09 -2.87 -13.81
C LEU A 180 29.56 -1.81 -12.79
N LEU A 181 28.69 -1.39 -11.87
CA LEU A 181 29.08 -0.53 -10.76
C LEU A 181 30.10 -1.23 -9.84
N ALA A 182 29.93 -2.54 -9.64
CA ALA A 182 30.87 -3.36 -8.87
C ALA A 182 32.22 -3.56 -9.58
N GLU A 183 32.23 -3.75 -10.90
CA GLU A 183 33.45 -3.74 -11.72
C GLU A 183 34.23 -2.42 -11.57
N ALA A 184 33.52 -1.30 -11.48
CA ALA A 184 34.11 0.02 -11.22
C ALA A 184 34.56 0.22 -9.76
N GLN A 185 34.20 -0.71 -8.86
CA GLN A 185 34.35 -0.61 -7.41
C GLN A 185 33.73 0.68 -6.85
N ALA A 186 32.54 1.03 -7.33
CA ALA A 186 31.86 2.29 -7.04
C ALA A 186 30.55 2.12 -6.26
N GLN A 187 30.33 0.96 -5.63
CA GLN A 187 29.16 0.69 -4.79
C GLN A 187 28.90 1.76 -3.71
N PRO A 188 29.92 2.34 -3.04
CA PRO A 188 29.69 3.42 -2.06
C PRO A 188 29.02 4.67 -2.65
N LEU A 189 29.10 4.88 -3.97
CA LEU A 189 28.50 6.03 -4.66
C LEU A 189 27.03 5.79 -5.04
N ALA A 190 26.53 4.56 -4.90
CA ALA A 190 25.21 4.15 -5.39
C ALA A 190 24.04 4.88 -4.71
N GLY A 191 24.23 5.44 -3.51
CA GLY A 191 23.15 6.10 -2.76
C GLY A 191 22.48 7.26 -3.50
N ALA A 192 23.19 7.89 -4.44
CA ALA A 192 22.64 8.94 -5.30
C ALA A 192 21.70 8.41 -6.39
N SER A 193 21.76 7.11 -6.72
CA SER A 193 20.89 6.48 -7.71
C SER A 193 19.49 6.24 -7.13
N ARG A 194 18.48 6.47 -7.97
CA ARG A 194 17.07 6.10 -7.71
C ARG A 194 16.67 4.79 -8.41
N LEU A 195 17.60 4.19 -9.16
CA LEU A 195 17.35 3.04 -10.02
C LEU A 195 18.07 1.78 -9.54
N LEU A 196 19.32 1.91 -9.09
CA LEU A 196 20.16 0.77 -8.73
C LEU A 196 19.72 0.11 -7.42
N ARG A 197 19.76 -1.22 -7.34
CA ARG A 197 19.40 -1.95 -6.11
C ARG A 197 20.41 -1.70 -4.99
N THR A 198 21.69 -1.51 -5.34
CA THR A 198 22.70 -1.04 -4.38
C THR A 198 22.36 0.35 -3.85
N GLY A 199 21.77 1.22 -4.67
CA GLY A 199 21.30 2.55 -4.27
C GLY A 199 20.17 2.50 -3.25
N LEU A 200 19.13 1.69 -3.51
CA LEU A 200 18.07 1.43 -2.53
C LEU A 200 18.63 0.90 -1.20
N THR A 201 19.58 -0.04 -1.27
CA THR A 201 20.21 -0.62 -0.08
C THR A 201 20.98 0.44 0.72
N ALA A 202 21.73 1.33 0.05
CA ALA A 202 22.41 2.45 0.70
C ALA A 202 21.43 3.43 1.37
N ARG A 203 20.30 3.74 0.71
CA ARG A 203 19.25 4.60 1.27
C ARG A 203 18.58 3.97 2.49
N LEU A 204 18.28 2.67 2.45
CA LEU A 204 17.73 1.93 3.59
C LEU A 204 18.71 1.91 4.78
N ARG A 205 20.02 1.76 4.53
CA ARG A 205 21.03 1.85 5.60
C ARG A 205 21.15 3.26 6.17
N ALA A 206 21.06 4.30 5.34
CA ALA A 206 21.01 5.68 5.83
C ALA A 206 19.76 5.95 6.68
N LEU A 207 18.61 5.39 6.30
CA LEU A 207 17.40 5.41 7.11
C LEU A 207 17.59 4.66 8.44
N ALA A 208 18.24 3.49 8.42
CA ALA A 208 18.55 2.73 9.63
C ALA A 208 19.43 3.51 10.62
N GLU A 209 20.37 4.32 10.12
CA GLU A 209 21.17 5.24 10.95
C GLU A 209 20.35 6.40 11.55
N ALA A 210 19.27 6.81 10.88
CA ALA A 210 18.34 7.83 11.36
C ALA A 210 17.27 7.26 12.33
N LEU A 211 16.97 5.95 12.24
CA LEU A 211 16.14 5.19 13.19
C LEU A 211 16.87 4.96 14.52
N ARG A 212 17.09 6.06 15.25
CA ARG A 212 17.69 6.10 16.58
C ARG A 212 16.62 6.02 17.68
N PRO A 213 16.99 5.67 18.92
CA PRO A 213 16.10 5.79 20.07
C PRO A 213 15.48 7.19 20.14
N ALA A 214 14.22 7.29 20.56
CA ALA A 214 13.45 8.52 20.48
C ALA A 214 14.11 9.73 21.18
N ALA A 215 14.93 9.49 22.21
CA ALA A 215 15.68 10.53 22.92
C ALA A 215 16.79 11.19 22.06
N ASP A 216 17.37 10.43 21.12
CA ASP A 216 18.52 10.82 20.28
C ASP A 216 18.14 11.01 18.80
N ALA A 217 16.88 10.77 18.45
CA ALA A 217 16.39 10.79 17.08
C ALA A 217 16.12 12.22 16.61
N ASP A 218 16.75 12.60 15.49
CA ASP A 218 16.39 13.80 14.74
C ASP A 218 15.22 13.46 13.80
N PRO A 219 13.99 13.98 14.07
CA PRO A 219 12.84 13.73 13.21
C PRO A 219 13.03 14.22 11.79
N VAL A 220 13.70 15.37 11.60
CA VAL A 220 13.89 15.94 10.28
C VAL A 220 14.82 15.04 9.47
N ALA A 221 15.88 14.50 10.09
CA ALA A 221 16.77 13.55 9.46
C ALA A 221 16.07 12.21 9.15
N LEU A 222 15.22 11.71 10.05
CA LEU A 222 14.42 10.50 9.84
C LEU A 222 13.49 10.64 8.63
N GLU A 223 12.72 11.73 8.58
CA GLU A 223 11.77 12.00 7.50
C GLU A 223 12.50 12.23 6.18
N ALA A 224 13.61 12.97 6.18
CA ALA A 224 14.43 13.15 5.00
C ALA A 224 15.00 11.82 4.47
N ALA A 225 15.47 10.94 5.35
CA ALA A 225 15.97 9.62 4.96
C ALA A 225 14.84 8.71 4.43
N TRP A 226 13.66 8.76 5.04
CA TRP A 226 12.48 8.03 4.57
C TRP A 226 12.03 8.53 3.19
N ALA A 227 11.98 9.84 2.97
CA ALA A 227 11.65 10.46 1.69
C ALA A 227 12.59 9.97 0.58
N GLN A 228 13.89 9.84 0.85
CA GLN A 228 14.84 9.27 -0.11
C GLN A 228 14.54 7.79 -0.42
N VAL A 229 14.19 6.97 0.56
CA VAL A 229 13.81 5.57 0.31
C VAL A 229 12.54 5.49 -0.54
N ALA A 230 11.53 6.30 -0.22
CA ALA A 230 10.24 6.28 -0.91
C ALA A 230 10.33 6.75 -2.37
N ASP A 231 11.16 7.77 -2.65
CA ASP A 231 11.45 8.33 -3.98
C ASP A 231 12.30 7.41 -4.88
N HIS A 232 12.71 6.22 -4.39
CA HIS A 232 13.43 5.24 -5.19
C HIS A 232 12.47 4.42 -6.08
N GLU A 233 12.82 4.19 -7.35
CA GLU A 233 11.95 3.53 -8.35
C GLU A 233 11.62 2.06 -7.98
N LEU A 234 12.56 1.40 -7.31
CA LEU A 234 12.37 0.03 -6.80
C LEU A 234 11.66 -0.04 -5.43
N SER A 235 11.19 1.06 -4.86
CA SER A 235 10.67 1.08 -3.48
C SER A 235 9.36 0.32 -3.31
N ALA A 236 8.46 0.38 -4.30
CA ALA A 236 7.10 -0.16 -4.20
C ALA A 236 7.06 -1.70 -4.08
N ASP A 237 8.03 -2.39 -4.67
CA ASP A 237 8.06 -3.85 -4.78
C ASP A 237 9.06 -4.53 -3.82
N ASP A 238 9.85 -3.75 -3.06
CA ASP A 238 10.89 -4.31 -2.20
C ASP A 238 10.34 -4.56 -0.77
N PRO A 239 10.27 -5.82 -0.29
CA PRO A 239 9.69 -6.14 1.01
C PRO A 239 10.46 -5.48 2.18
N ARG A 240 11.73 -5.12 1.99
CA ARG A 240 12.51 -4.40 3.01
C ARG A 240 11.96 -2.99 3.26
N VAL A 241 11.32 -2.39 2.25
CA VAL A 241 10.72 -1.07 2.36
C VAL A 241 9.46 -1.10 3.22
N THR A 242 8.66 -2.18 3.17
CA THR A 242 7.50 -2.36 4.06
C THR A 242 7.92 -2.37 5.53
N ALA A 243 8.90 -3.22 5.88
CA ALA A 243 9.44 -3.28 7.25
C ALA A 243 10.08 -1.96 7.68
N ALA A 244 10.83 -1.30 6.79
CA ALA A 244 11.42 0.01 7.08
C ALA A 244 10.36 1.11 7.30
N ARG A 245 9.29 1.13 6.49
CA ARG A 245 8.15 2.05 6.65
C ARG A 245 7.50 1.85 8.01
N ALA A 246 7.27 0.60 8.40
CA ALA A 246 6.72 0.27 9.69
C ALA A 246 7.62 0.73 10.84
N GLY A 247 8.94 0.57 10.71
CA GLY A 247 9.92 1.15 11.63
C GLY A 247 9.80 2.67 11.79
N VAL A 248 9.62 3.41 10.69
CA VAL A 248 9.39 4.87 10.71
C VAL A 248 8.08 5.21 11.44
N ARG A 249 7.00 4.50 11.15
CA ARG A 249 5.69 4.67 11.83
C ARG A 249 5.80 4.48 13.33
N LEU A 250 6.48 3.42 13.75
CA LEU A 250 6.71 3.11 15.16
C LEU A 250 7.60 4.17 15.83
N ALA A 251 8.63 4.66 15.14
CA ALA A 251 9.46 5.75 15.63
C ALA A 251 8.66 7.06 15.82
N ARG A 252 7.75 7.39 14.89
CA ARG A 252 6.82 8.52 15.03
C ARG A 252 5.90 8.34 16.23
N TRP A 253 5.30 7.16 16.40
CA TRP A 253 4.44 6.85 17.54
C TRP A 253 5.17 6.98 18.88
N LEU A 254 6.40 6.46 18.98
CA LEU A 254 7.21 6.54 20.20
C LEU A 254 7.47 7.99 20.66
N ARG A 255 7.41 8.96 19.74
CA ARG A 255 7.55 10.39 20.03
C ARG A 255 6.25 11.07 20.42
N THR A 256 5.11 10.44 20.19
CA THR A 256 3.83 10.99 20.65
C THR A 256 3.76 10.95 22.18
N PRO A 257 3.20 11.99 22.83
CA PRO A 257 3.01 11.99 24.27
C PRO A 257 2.29 10.73 24.72
N ASP A 258 2.78 10.11 25.79
CA ASP A 258 2.11 8.97 26.38
C ASP A 258 1.02 9.45 27.32
N ASP A 259 -0.20 9.50 26.79
CA ASP A 259 -1.36 9.93 27.56
C ASP A 259 -1.77 8.82 28.55
N GLN A 260 -1.20 8.89 29.75
CA GLN A 260 -1.54 7.99 30.86
C GLN A 260 -2.91 8.32 31.49
N THR A 261 -3.65 9.32 30.99
CA THR A 261 -4.89 9.78 31.63
C THR A 261 -6.09 8.87 31.44
N ALA A 262 -6.06 7.94 30.48
CA ALA A 262 -7.10 6.93 30.30
C ALA A 262 -6.99 5.82 31.37
N GLY A 263 -7.33 6.12 32.63
CA GLY A 263 -7.30 5.14 33.71
C GLY A 263 -8.50 4.17 33.74
N THR A 264 -9.52 4.39 32.91
CA THR A 264 -10.75 3.59 32.84
C THR A 264 -10.70 2.55 31.73
N LEU A 265 -11.46 1.46 31.89
CA LEU A 265 -11.52 0.41 30.88
C LEU A 265 -12.03 0.94 29.53
N ALA A 266 -13.01 1.83 29.53
CA ALA A 266 -13.53 2.46 28.31
C ALA A 266 -12.49 3.31 27.58
N GLY A 267 -11.73 4.13 28.32
CA GLY A 267 -10.67 4.93 27.73
C GLY A 267 -9.58 4.06 27.11
N LEU A 268 -9.17 3.00 27.81
CA LEU A 268 -8.13 2.07 27.33
C LEU A 268 -8.60 1.23 26.14
N ALA A 269 -9.86 0.79 26.12
CA ALA A 269 -10.43 0.08 24.96
C ALA A 269 -10.58 1.01 23.74
N THR A 270 -10.91 2.29 23.96
CA THR A 270 -10.92 3.30 22.90
C THR A 270 -9.51 3.55 22.37
N ARG A 271 -8.50 3.65 23.25
CA ARG A 271 -7.09 3.73 22.85
C ARG A 271 -6.65 2.50 22.04
N GLN A 272 -7.12 1.30 22.40
CA GLN A 272 -6.83 0.11 21.61
C GLN A 272 -7.30 0.26 20.17
N LEU A 273 -8.54 0.72 19.95
CA LEU A 273 -9.09 0.90 18.60
C LEU A 273 -8.46 2.06 17.83
N ALA A 274 -8.13 3.16 18.51
CA ALA A 274 -7.67 4.38 17.88
C ALA A 274 -6.15 4.45 17.68
N VAL A 275 -5.37 3.74 18.50
CA VAL A 275 -3.91 3.87 18.56
C VAL A 275 -3.23 2.51 18.58
N ASP A 276 -3.44 1.72 19.63
CA ASP A 276 -2.60 0.53 19.85
C ASP A 276 -2.80 -0.53 18.75
N ALA A 277 -4.00 -0.64 18.15
CA ALA A 277 -4.25 -1.52 16.99
C ALA A 277 -3.38 -1.17 15.77
N TRP A 278 -3.14 0.13 15.52
CA TRP A 278 -2.25 0.59 14.45
C TRP A 278 -0.79 0.28 14.78
N VAL A 279 -0.41 0.39 16.05
CA VAL A 279 0.92 -0.03 16.53
C VAL A 279 1.09 -1.53 16.33
N ASP A 280 0.10 -2.34 16.72
CA ASP A 280 0.13 -3.80 16.58
C ASP A 280 0.29 -4.21 15.10
N SER A 281 -0.41 -3.52 14.17
CA SER A 281 -0.25 -3.69 12.72
C SER A 281 1.17 -3.34 12.24
N ALA A 282 1.71 -2.17 12.62
CA ALA A 282 3.08 -1.79 12.24
C ALA A 282 4.15 -2.71 12.87
N VAL A 283 3.92 -3.24 14.07
CA VAL A 283 4.82 -4.23 14.67
C VAL A 283 4.86 -5.50 13.83
N ASN A 284 3.73 -5.96 13.28
CA ASN A 284 3.70 -7.13 12.41
C ASN A 284 4.54 -6.93 11.14
N ASP A 285 4.38 -5.78 10.47
CA ASP A 285 5.17 -5.43 9.28
C ASP A 285 6.68 -5.30 9.57
N ALA A 286 7.06 -4.77 10.74
CA ALA A 286 8.47 -4.61 11.11
C ALA A 286 9.12 -5.91 11.60
N ASP A 287 8.38 -6.76 12.32
CA ASP A 287 8.88 -8.02 12.91
C ASP A 287 9.06 -9.12 11.84
N SER A 288 8.50 -8.96 10.64
CA SER A 288 8.82 -9.85 9.49
C SER A 288 10.31 -9.86 9.15
N GLY A 289 11.03 -8.80 9.53
CA GLY A 289 12.47 -8.67 9.36
C GLY A 289 12.92 -8.37 7.94
N VAL A 290 14.23 -8.18 7.79
CA VAL A 290 14.90 -7.86 6.52
C VAL A 290 16.25 -8.57 6.42
N ASP A 291 16.64 -8.93 5.19
CA ASP A 291 17.95 -9.51 4.89
C ASP A 291 19.03 -8.41 4.68
N ASP A 292 19.16 -7.52 5.66
CA ASP A 292 20.26 -6.57 5.79
C ASP A 292 20.53 -6.32 7.28
N ALA A 293 21.72 -6.68 7.77
CA ALA A 293 22.03 -6.66 9.19
C ALA A 293 21.95 -5.26 9.83
N VAL A 294 22.26 -4.19 9.08
CA VAL A 294 22.24 -2.81 9.60
C VAL A 294 20.79 -2.36 9.78
N VAL A 295 19.96 -2.61 8.77
CA VAL A 295 18.53 -2.29 8.82
C VAL A 295 17.81 -3.13 9.88
N ALA A 296 18.09 -4.43 9.93
CA ALA A 296 17.50 -5.34 10.92
C ALA A 296 17.85 -4.91 12.36
N ALA A 297 19.10 -4.54 12.64
CA ALA A 297 19.51 -4.06 13.96
C ALA A 297 18.81 -2.74 14.35
N ALA A 298 18.50 -1.86 13.40
CA ALA A 298 17.73 -0.65 13.67
C ALA A 298 16.28 -0.95 14.01
N LEU A 299 15.63 -1.84 13.24
CA LEU A 299 14.28 -2.30 13.52
C LEU A 299 14.18 -3.01 14.87
N GLU A 300 15.15 -3.86 15.22
CA GLU A 300 15.21 -4.54 16.52
C GLU A 300 15.21 -3.55 17.69
N ARG A 301 15.99 -2.47 17.61
CA ARG A 301 16.01 -1.42 18.64
C ARG A 301 14.65 -0.73 18.78
N VAL A 302 14.05 -0.29 17.67
CA VAL A 302 12.73 0.36 17.66
C VAL A 302 11.66 -0.57 18.22
N LEU A 303 11.64 -1.84 17.79
CA LEU A 303 10.71 -2.85 18.30
C LEU A 303 10.90 -3.12 19.79
N GLY A 304 12.14 -3.09 20.30
CA GLY A 304 12.43 -3.20 21.73
C GLY A 304 11.85 -2.04 22.55
N ASP A 305 11.89 -0.82 22.02
CA ASP A 305 11.30 0.38 22.66
C ASP A 305 9.78 0.34 22.61
N VAL A 306 9.20 -0.05 21.47
CA VAL A 306 7.76 -0.24 21.29
C VAL A 306 7.23 -1.28 22.27
N GLN A 307 7.93 -2.41 22.40
CA GLN A 307 7.54 -3.48 23.31
C GLN A 307 7.42 -2.99 24.74
N ARG A 308 8.41 -2.22 25.25
CA ARG A 308 8.36 -1.70 26.63
C ARG A 308 7.15 -0.79 26.87
N ARG A 309 6.80 0.05 25.89
CA ARG A 309 5.62 0.93 25.99
C ARG A 309 4.31 0.14 25.87
N ARG A 310 4.20 -0.79 24.91
CA ARG A 310 3.01 -1.63 24.74
C ARG A 310 2.78 -2.56 25.94
N ASP A 311 3.83 -3.08 26.57
CA ASP A 311 3.70 -3.86 27.81
C ASP A 311 3.05 -3.06 28.94
N ALA A 312 3.45 -1.79 29.10
CA ALA A 312 2.83 -0.90 30.09
C ALA A 312 1.35 -0.63 29.75
N HIS A 313 1.02 -0.47 28.47
CA HIS A 313 -0.35 -0.33 27.99
C HIS A 313 -1.21 -1.56 28.29
N ASP A 314 -0.67 -2.76 28.03
CA ASP A 314 -1.34 -4.04 28.28
C ASP A 314 -1.57 -4.27 29.78
N LEU A 315 -0.58 -3.95 30.62
CA LEU A 315 -0.71 -3.98 32.08
C LEU A 315 -1.80 -3.04 32.59
N ALA A 316 -1.82 -1.79 32.10
CA ALA A 316 -2.85 -0.83 32.46
C ALA A 316 -4.26 -1.31 32.05
N PHE A 317 -4.40 -1.84 30.83
CA PHE A 317 -5.66 -2.40 30.35
C PHE A 317 -6.11 -3.59 31.18
N ALA A 318 -5.23 -4.57 31.43
CA ALA A 318 -5.55 -5.75 32.22
C ALA A 318 -5.99 -5.40 33.65
N ALA A 319 -5.32 -4.42 34.28
CA ALA A 319 -5.72 -3.93 35.60
C ALA A 319 -7.12 -3.30 35.56
N ALA A 320 -7.43 -2.46 34.57
CA ALA A 320 -8.76 -1.88 34.40
C ALA A 320 -9.83 -2.94 34.08
N LEU A 321 -9.50 -3.95 33.26
CA LEU A 321 -10.36 -5.07 32.93
C LEU A 321 -10.78 -5.85 34.18
N ALA A 322 -9.84 -6.12 35.09
CA ALA A 322 -10.12 -6.81 36.35
C ALA A 322 -11.03 -6.00 37.28
N ARG A 323 -10.87 -4.66 37.32
CA ARG A 323 -11.70 -3.77 38.15
C ARG A 323 -13.11 -3.56 37.60
N GLU A 324 -13.23 -3.38 36.29
CA GLU A 324 -14.43 -2.80 35.65
C GLU A 324 -15.11 -3.73 34.65
N GLY A 325 -14.37 -4.67 34.04
CA GLY A 325 -14.82 -5.46 32.89
C GLY A 325 -15.52 -6.77 33.21
N CYS A 326 -15.52 -7.19 34.48
CA CYS A 326 -16.04 -8.50 34.89
C CYS A 326 -17.49 -8.46 35.41
N GLY A 327 -18.05 -7.25 35.63
CA GLY A 327 -19.41 -7.03 36.12
C GLY A 327 -20.48 -7.18 35.04
N ALA A 328 -21.76 -7.25 35.43
CA ALA A 328 -22.89 -7.42 34.51
C ALA A 328 -23.10 -6.23 33.55
N ALA A 329 -22.66 -5.04 33.95
CA ALA A 329 -22.63 -3.85 33.10
C ALA A 329 -21.20 -3.32 33.07
N VAL A 330 -20.73 -2.99 31.86
CA VAL A 330 -19.43 -2.35 31.64
C VAL A 330 -19.70 -0.95 31.11
N ASN A 331 -19.26 0.07 31.84
CA ASN A 331 -19.51 1.46 31.45
C ASN A 331 -18.62 1.84 30.26
N GLY A 332 -19.21 2.48 29.24
CA GLY A 332 -18.48 3.00 28.08
C GLY A 332 -17.93 1.94 27.11
N VAL A 333 -18.22 0.65 27.33
CA VAL A 333 -17.83 -0.46 26.45
C VAL A 333 -19.00 -1.42 26.31
N ILE A 334 -19.25 -1.92 25.10
CA ILE A 334 -20.35 -2.87 24.86
C ILE A 334 -19.83 -4.30 25.11
N GLY A 335 -20.36 -4.99 26.11
CA GLY A 335 -20.09 -6.43 26.28
C GLY A 335 -20.65 -7.23 25.10
N LEU A 336 -19.96 -8.27 24.64
CA LEU A 336 -20.39 -9.05 23.47
C LEU A 336 -21.82 -9.59 23.56
N GLU A 337 -22.25 -10.01 24.75
CA GLU A 337 -23.61 -10.46 25.05
C GLU A 337 -24.69 -9.38 24.78
N ARG A 338 -24.29 -8.12 24.65
CA ARG A 338 -25.15 -6.95 24.38
C ARG A 338 -25.06 -6.44 22.94
N VAL A 339 -24.07 -6.86 22.15
CA VAL A 339 -23.87 -6.36 20.77
C VAL A 339 -25.06 -6.70 19.87
N LEU A 340 -25.52 -7.96 19.89
CA LEU A 340 -26.67 -8.37 19.09
C LEU A 340 -27.93 -7.55 19.45
N PRO A 341 -28.38 -7.44 20.72
CA PRO A 341 -29.59 -6.70 21.05
C PRO A 341 -29.47 -5.16 20.94
N GLU A 342 -28.29 -4.57 21.15
CA GLU A 342 -28.14 -3.10 21.18
C GLU A 342 -27.73 -2.51 19.83
N VAL A 343 -27.08 -3.30 18.98
CA VAL A 343 -26.51 -2.83 17.73
C VAL A 343 -27.19 -3.53 16.55
N VAL A 344 -27.10 -4.85 16.49
CA VAL A 344 -27.50 -5.60 15.29
C VAL A 344 -29.03 -5.62 15.11
N LEU A 345 -29.80 -5.97 16.15
CA LEU A 345 -31.25 -6.10 16.04
C LEU A 345 -31.94 -4.76 15.71
N PRO A 346 -31.59 -3.61 16.33
CA PRO A 346 -32.11 -2.31 15.92
C PRO A 346 -31.81 -2.01 14.45
N ARG A 347 -30.58 -2.26 13.99
CA ARG A 347 -30.23 -2.04 12.58
C ARG A 347 -31.02 -2.96 11.63
N ALA A 348 -31.23 -4.22 12.00
CA ALA A 348 -32.00 -5.18 11.19
C ALA A 348 -33.48 -4.78 11.01
N ARG A 349 -34.04 -4.02 11.96
CA ARG A 349 -35.39 -3.43 11.87
C ARG A 349 -35.44 -2.27 10.88
N ASP A 350 -34.40 -1.45 10.83
CA ASP A 350 -34.33 -0.30 9.94
C ASP A 350 -33.91 -0.72 8.52
N TYR A 351 -32.96 -1.65 8.43
CA TYR A 351 -32.28 -2.05 7.19
C TYR A 351 -32.09 -3.58 7.11
N PRO A 352 -32.23 -4.23 5.94
CA PRO A 352 -31.74 -5.58 5.75
C PRO A 352 -30.26 -5.66 6.15
N THR A 353 -29.91 -6.58 7.05
CA THR A 353 -28.60 -6.59 7.70
C THR A 353 -27.90 -7.94 7.51
N LEU A 354 -26.59 -7.90 7.29
CA LEU A 354 -25.67 -9.03 7.32
C LEU A 354 -24.75 -8.89 8.55
N LEU A 355 -24.86 -9.81 9.50
CA LEU A 355 -23.92 -9.94 10.61
C LEU A 355 -22.77 -10.87 10.19
N LEU A 356 -21.56 -10.32 10.16
CA LEU A 356 -20.32 -11.07 9.94
C LEU A 356 -19.56 -11.19 11.26
N VAL A 357 -19.36 -12.43 11.72
CA VAL A 357 -18.52 -12.74 12.87
C VAL A 357 -17.25 -13.40 12.37
N LEU A 358 -16.12 -12.70 12.46
CA LEU A 358 -14.80 -13.22 12.08
C LEU A 358 -14.11 -13.75 13.33
N ASP A 359 -14.12 -15.07 13.52
CA ASP A 359 -13.54 -15.76 14.68
C ASP A 359 -12.04 -15.46 14.81
N GLY A 360 -11.64 -14.95 15.98
CA GLY A 360 -10.25 -14.58 16.27
C GLY A 360 -9.76 -13.26 15.66
N LEU A 361 -10.63 -12.42 15.09
CA LEU A 361 -10.24 -11.12 14.53
C LEU A 361 -9.82 -10.11 15.62
N SER A 362 -8.51 -9.82 15.67
CA SER A 362 -7.96 -8.75 16.52
C SER A 362 -8.20 -7.36 15.92
N THR A 363 -8.12 -6.32 16.76
CA THR A 363 -8.29 -4.94 16.32
C THR A 363 -7.20 -4.47 15.35
N GLY A 364 -5.98 -5.01 15.47
CA GLY A 364 -4.88 -4.76 14.54
C GLY A 364 -5.18 -5.30 13.14
N VAL A 365 -5.58 -6.57 13.04
CA VAL A 365 -5.98 -7.18 11.76
C VAL A 365 -7.21 -6.49 11.17
N ALA A 366 -8.17 -6.08 12.01
CA ALA A 366 -9.34 -5.34 11.56
C ALA A 366 -8.97 -4.01 10.91
N THR A 367 -7.95 -3.32 11.43
CA THR A 367 -7.48 -2.04 10.89
C THR A 367 -6.95 -2.19 9.46
N GLU A 368 -6.12 -3.21 9.20
CA GLU A 368 -5.61 -3.52 7.86
C GLU A 368 -6.74 -3.92 6.90
N LEU A 369 -7.63 -4.79 7.37
CA LEU A 369 -8.73 -5.33 6.56
C LEU A 369 -9.70 -4.23 6.13
N LEU A 370 -10.09 -3.33 7.03
CA LEU A 370 -11.06 -2.25 6.76
C LEU A 370 -10.47 -1.16 5.86
N ALA A 371 -9.19 -0.86 6.01
CA ALA A 371 -8.49 0.10 5.16
C ALA A 371 -8.56 -0.30 3.68
N ARG A 372 -8.56 -1.60 3.37
CA ARG A 372 -8.72 -2.12 1.99
C ARG A 372 -10.15 -2.42 1.60
N ALA A 373 -10.97 -2.97 2.50
CA ALA A 373 -12.34 -3.37 2.19
C ALA A 373 -13.21 -2.19 1.70
N THR A 374 -13.03 -1.00 2.27
CA THR A 374 -13.75 0.21 1.85
C THR A 374 -13.39 0.67 0.43
N LEU A 375 -12.14 0.46 0.01
CA LEU A 375 -11.66 0.76 -1.34
C LEU A 375 -12.12 -0.27 -2.37
N ASP A 376 -12.07 -1.55 -1.99
CA ASP A 376 -12.33 -2.67 -2.90
C ASP A 376 -13.83 -2.91 -3.16
N HIS A 377 -14.71 -2.53 -2.23
CA HIS A 377 -16.14 -2.91 -2.24
C HIS A 377 -17.13 -1.74 -2.21
N ALA A 378 -16.68 -0.52 -2.53
CA ALA A 378 -17.50 0.68 -2.48
C ALA A 378 -18.31 0.89 -1.18
N LEU A 379 -17.78 0.38 -0.05
CA LEU A 379 -18.39 0.47 1.26
C LEU A 379 -17.96 1.74 1.99
N VAL A 380 -18.85 2.26 2.83
CA VAL A 380 -18.57 3.38 3.73
C VAL A 380 -18.65 2.88 5.16
N GLU A 381 -17.56 3.07 5.93
CA GLU A 381 -17.59 2.83 7.37
C GLU A 381 -18.47 3.88 8.06
N CYS A 382 -19.37 3.43 8.92
CA CYS A 382 -20.32 4.28 9.62
C CYS A 382 -20.16 4.15 11.15
N LEU A 383 -20.44 5.23 11.86
CA LEU A 383 -20.52 5.23 13.31
C LEU A 383 -21.84 4.61 13.80
N LEU A 384 -21.80 4.03 14.99
CA LEU A 384 -23.04 3.70 15.69
C LEU A 384 -23.85 4.99 15.95
N PRO A 385 -25.19 4.94 15.90
CA PRO A 385 -26.01 6.11 16.23
C PRO A 385 -25.64 6.72 17.59
N GLY A 386 -25.35 8.02 17.61
CA GLY A 386 -24.96 8.75 18.82
C GLY A 386 -23.49 8.61 19.24
N ALA A 387 -22.69 7.79 18.54
CA ALA A 387 -21.26 7.69 18.79
C ALA A 387 -20.49 8.80 18.05
N ALA A 388 -19.47 9.36 18.71
CA ALA A 388 -18.53 10.32 18.10
C ALA A 388 -17.27 9.63 17.52
N ALA A 389 -17.04 8.36 17.86
CA ALA A 389 -15.90 7.57 17.43
C ALA A 389 -16.27 6.08 17.40
N ARG A 390 -15.36 5.22 16.92
CA ARG A 390 -15.52 3.76 16.95
C ARG A 390 -15.82 3.29 18.38
N THR A 391 -16.89 2.51 18.52
CA THR A 391 -17.32 2.02 19.83
C THR A 391 -16.62 0.70 20.14
N PRO A 392 -15.88 0.61 21.27
CA PRO A 392 -15.25 -0.65 21.65
C PRO A 392 -16.27 -1.67 22.13
N ALA A 393 -16.07 -2.92 21.72
CA ALA A 393 -16.75 -4.07 22.27
C ALA A 393 -15.77 -4.96 23.04
N LEU A 394 -16.27 -5.65 24.07
CA LEU A 394 -15.47 -6.46 24.98
C LEU A 394 -15.90 -7.92 24.96
N ALA A 395 -14.95 -8.79 24.66
CA ALA A 395 -15.11 -10.24 24.74
C ALA A 395 -15.55 -10.70 26.14
N VAL A 396 -16.13 -11.90 26.20
CA VAL A 396 -16.47 -12.55 27.47
C VAL A 396 -15.23 -13.30 27.96
N LEU A 397 -15.06 -13.43 29.28
CA LEU A 397 -13.86 -14.02 29.86
C LEU A 397 -14.09 -15.49 30.27
N PRO A 398 -13.09 -16.38 30.10
CA PRO A 398 -11.88 -16.16 29.30
C PRO A 398 -12.23 -15.97 27.81
N THR A 399 -11.36 -15.27 27.06
CA THR A 399 -11.56 -14.90 25.65
C THR A 399 -11.47 -16.12 24.71
N VAL A 400 -12.42 -17.03 24.86
CA VAL A 400 -12.54 -18.30 24.13
C VAL A 400 -13.80 -18.27 23.28
N THR A 401 -13.71 -18.84 22.08
CA THR A 401 -14.83 -18.94 21.11
C THR A 401 -16.13 -19.44 21.74
N GLU A 402 -16.04 -20.53 22.51
CA GLU A 402 -17.18 -21.25 23.09
C GLU A 402 -17.94 -20.44 24.14
N VAL A 403 -17.32 -19.37 24.65
CA VAL A 403 -17.88 -18.45 25.64
C VAL A 403 -18.29 -17.15 24.94
N SER A 404 -17.36 -16.51 24.23
CA SER A 404 -17.62 -15.22 23.59
C SER A 404 -18.66 -15.29 22.46
N ARG A 405 -18.51 -16.23 21.51
CA ARG A 405 -19.42 -16.32 20.36
C ARG A 405 -20.80 -16.83 20.77
N ALA A 406 -20.83 -17.82 21.66
CA ALA A 406 -22.07 -18.29 22.27
C ALA A 406 -22.80 -17.16 22.99
N SER A 407 -22.08 -16.30 23.72
CA SER A 407 -22.70 -15.17 24.42
C SER A 407 -23.22 -14.09 23.46
N LEU A 408 -22.46 -13.75 22.43
CA LEU A 408 -22.87 -12.83 21.36
C LEU A 408 -24.17 -13.29 20.68
N LEU A 409 -24.21 -14.55 20.23
CA LEU A 409 -25.33 -15.07 19.43
C LEU A 409 -26.55 -15.47 20.27
N SER A 410 -26.38 -15.63 21.58
CA SER A 410 -27.48 -15.96 22.50
C SER A 410 -28.01 -14.80 23.34
N VAL A 411 -27.45 -13.59 23.16
CA VAL A 411 -27.82 -12.34 23.85
C VAL A 411 -27.74 -12.41 25.38
N ARG A 412 -26.93 -13.34 25.91
CA ARG A 412 -26.73 -13.57 27.34
C ARG A 412 -25.37 -14.22 27.55
N LEU A 413 -24.83 -14.11 28.76
CA LEU A 413 -23.63 -14.85 29.13
C LEU A 413 -23.91 -16.36 29.06
N ALA A 414 -23.21 -17.05 28.18
CA ALA A 414 -23.41 -18.47 27.90
C ALA A 414 -22.13 -19.15 27.42
N THR A 415 -22.05 -20.45 27.70
CA THR A 415 -21.06 -21.35 27.11
C THR A 415 -21.79 -22.32 26.18
N GLY A 416 -21.33 -22.45 24.94
CA GLY A 416 -22.00 -23.27 23.94
C GLY A 416 -21.17 -23.48 22.68
N GLN A 417 -21.73 -24.28 21.77
CA GLN A 417 -21.16 -24.61 20.46
C GLN A 417 -22.18 -24.24 19.37
N GLN A 418 -21.84 -24.45 18.10
CA GLN A 418 -22.64 -24.08 16.92
C GLN A 418 -24.12 -24.47 16.99
N ALA A 419 -24.47 -25.64 17.53
CA ALA A 419 -25.87 -26.05 17.66
C ALA A 419 -26.67 -25.18 18.65
N TYR A 420 -26.02 -24.78 19.76
CA TYR A 420 -26.60 -23.85 20.73
C TYR A 420 -26.71 -22.44 20.14
N GLU A 421 -25.64 -21.98 19.48
CA GLU A 421 -25.56 -20.68 18.79
C GLU A 421 -26.71 -20.53 17.78
N GLY A 422 -26.88 -21.52 16.89
CA GLY A 422 -27.95 -21.56 15.90
C GLY A 422 -29.35 -21.49 16.50
N LYS A 423 -29.60 -22.28 17.55
CA LYS A 423 -30.91 -22.28 18.23
C LYS A 423 -31.21 -20.95 18.91
N ALA A 424 -30.25 -20.39 19.65
CA ALA A 424 -30.43 -19.15 20.39
C ALA A 424 -30.59 -17.94 19.46
N PHE A 425 -29.80 -17.87 18.38
CA PHE A 425 -29.93 -16.83 17.37
C PHE A 425 -31.30 -16.86 16.71
N ALA A 426 -31.77 -18.05 16.32
CA ALA A 426 -33.09 -18.25 15.75
C ALA A 426 -34.24 -17.86 16.69
N GLU A 427 -34.11 -18.18 17.99
CA GLU A 427 -35.06 -17.72 19.02
C GLU A 427 -35.08 -16.19 19.13
N CYS A 428 -33.90 -15.56 19.09
CA CYS A 428 -33.78 -14.11 19.17
C CYS A 428 -34.40 -13.39 17.96
N VAL A 429 -34.09 -13.83 16.74
CA VAL A 429 -34.67 -13.30 15.49
C VAL A 429 -36.20 -13.38 15.50
N ARG A 430 -36.76 -14.53 15.90
CA ARG A 430 -38.22 -14.71 16.02
C ARG A 430 -38.83 -13.80 17.08
N ALA A 431 -38.21 -13.71 18.26
CA ALA A 431 -38.71 -12.86 19.35
C ALA A 431 -38.75 -11.36 18.98
N HIS A 432 -37.91 -10.93 18.04
CA HIS A 432 -37.84 -9.53 17.58
C HIS A 432 -38.60 -9.28 16.28
N GLY A 433 -39.31 -10.27 15.73
CA GLY A 433 -40.15 -10.13 14.55
C GLY A 433 -39.38 -9.88 13.25
N LEU A 434 -38.14 -10.37 13.13
CA LEU A 434 -37.24 -10.11 12.01
C LEU A 434 -37.39 -11.11 10.83
N GLY A 435 -38.53 -11.81 10.75
CA GLY A 435 -38.79 -12.79 9.70
C GLY A 435 -38.09 -14.14 9.95
N GLU A 436 -37.66 -14.80 8.88
CA GLU A 436 -36.93 -16.05 8.98
C GLU A 436 -35.46 -15.81 9.38
N THR A 437 -34.89 -16.81 10.05
CA THR A 437 -33.51 -16.78 10.52
C THR A 437 -32.58 -17.51 9.56
N PHE A 438 -31.42 -16.93 9.30
CA PHE A 438 -30.31 -17.61 8.64
C PHE A 438 -29.04 -17.34 9.44
N LEU A 439 -28.40 -18.40 9.93
CA LEU A 439 -27.08 -18.35 10.53
C LEU A 439 -26.30 -19.56 10.06
N ASP A 440 -25.14 -19.34 9.46
CA ASP A 440 -24.27 -20.42 9.02
C ASP A 440 -22.82 -20.22 9.45
N HIS A 441 -22.14 -21.34 9.65
CA HIS A 441 -20.76 -21.43 10.10
C HIS A 441 -19.93 -22.17 9.05
N LYS A 442 -18.71 -21.70 8.76
CA LYS A 442 -17.65 -22.37 7.96
C LYS A 442 -18.13 -23.36 6.89
N LYS A 443 -18.46 -24.60 7.27
CA LYS A 443 -18.87 -25.69 6.37
C LYS A 443 -20.12 -25.38 5.54
N GLY A 444 -21.10 -24.66 6.07
CA GLY A 444 -22.31 -24.34 5.30
C GLY A 444 -22.14 -23.16 4.34
N LEU A 445 -21.04 -22.40 4.47
CA LEU A 445 -20.64 -21.39 3.49
C LEU A 445 -19.98 -22.01 2.25
N ASP A 446 -19.32 -23.16 2.41
CA ASP A 446 -18.66 -23.87 1.32
C ASP A 446 -19.69 -24.46 0.33
N THR A 447 -19.50 -24.15 -0.95
CA THR A 447 -20.33 -24.72 -2.01
C THR A 447 -19.78 -26.05 -2.51
N SER A 448 -20.69 -26.99 -2.82
CA SER A 448 -20.36 -28.22 -3.55
C SER A 448 -20.42 -28.03 -5.07
N ARG A 449 -20.91 -26.88 -5.54
CA ARG A 449 -21.03 -26.58 -6.98
C ARG A 449 -19.73 -26.02 -7.53
N GLN A 450 -19.20 -26.65 -8.57
CA GLN A 450 -17.99 -26.19 -9.24
C GLN A 450 -18.17 -24.78 -9.83
N GLY A 451 -17.18 -23.91 -9.63
CA GLY A 451 -17.16 -22.54 -10.16
C GLY A 451 -17.96 -21.50 -9.35
N PHE A 452 -18.55 -21.87 -8.21
CA PHE A 452 -19.23 -20.94 -7.31
C PHE A 452 -18.34 -20.59 -6.11
N GLU A 453 -18.45 -19.37 -5.60
CA GLU A 453 -17.70 -18.91 -4.42
C GLU A 453 -18.43 -19.18 -3.11
N LEU A 454 -19.78 -19.17 -3.12
CA LEU A 454 -20.65 -19.35 -1.95
C LEU A 454 -21.70 -20.42 -2.19
N ALA A 455 -22.12 -21.09 -1.11
CA ALA A 455 -23.26 -22.00 -1.14
C ALA A 455 -24.57 -21.29 -1.54
N ASP A 456 -25.44 -21.99 -2.28
CA ASP A 456 -26.71 -21.40 -2.76
C ASP A 456 -27.60 -20.92 -1.62
N GLY A 457 -27.67 -21.65 -0.51
CA GLY A 457 -28.47 -21.26 0.66
C GLY A 457 -28.06 -19.89 1.20
N VAL A 458 -26.74 -19.64 1.31
CA VAL A 458 -26.19 -18.37 1.77
C VAL A 458 -26.49 -17.25 0.77
N ARG A 459 -26.20 -17.48 -0.51
CA ARG A 459 -26.42 -16.48 -1.57
C ARG A 459 -27.90 -16.09 -1.68
N LEU A 460 -28.80 -17.07 -1.61
CA LEU A 460 -30.25 -16.84 -1.66
C LEU A 460 -30.76 -16.12 -0.41
N ALA A 461 -30.29 -16.51 0.78
CA ALA A 461 -30.65 -15.82 2.02
C ALA A 461 -30.19 -14.35 2.02
N ILE A 462 -28.99 -14.07 1.49
CA ILE A 462 -28.51 -12.69 1.33
C ILE A 462 -29.36 -11.92 0.31
N ALA A 463 -29.72 -12.52 -0.83
CA ALA A 463 -30.52 -11.83 -1.85
C ALA A 463 -31.96 -11.53 -1.40
N ASP A 464 -32.57 -12.42 -0.60
CA ASP A 464 -33.96 -12.30 -0.15
C ASP A 464 -34.07 -11.42 1.12
N THR A 465 -34.10 -10.11 0.90
CA THR A 465 -34.17 -9.09 1.96
C THR A 465 -35.54 -8.97 2.63
N GLU A 466 -36.59 -9.48 2.00
CA GLU A 466 -37.95 -9.49 2.57
C GLU A 466 -38.10 -10.65 3.55
N ARG A 467 -37.63 -11.85 3.19
CA ARG A 467 -37.73 -13.05 4.03
C ARG A 467 -36.71 -13.07 5.15
N TYR A 468 -35.46 -12.68 4.86
CA TYR A 468 -34.34 -12.71 5.81
C TYR A 468 -33.87 -11.29 6.11
N ARG A 469 -34.50 -10.61 7.08
CA ARG A 469 -34.07 -9.28 7.50
C ARG A 469 -32.70 -9.29 8.15
N LEU A 470 -32.35 -10.38 8.83
CA LEU A 470 -31.03 -10.60 9.43
C LEU A 470 -30.45 -11.93 8.96
N VAL A 471 -29.27 -11.86 8.34
CA VAL A 471 -28.46 -13.01 7.95
C VAL A 471 -27.18 -12.99 8.77
N GLY A 472 -26.79 -14.11 9.37
CA GLY A 472 -25.54 -14.27 10.10
C GLY A 472 -24.57 -15.22 9.38
N CYS A 473 -23.31 -14.84 9.27
CA CYS A 473 -22.24 -15.70 8.76
C CYS A 473 -21.03 -15.66 9.70
N VAL A 474 -20.51 -16.83 10.05
CA VAL A 474 -19.31 -16.98 10.89
C VAL A 474 -18.14 -17.49 10.06
N LEU A 475 -17.03 -16.72 10.06
CA LEU A 475 -15.79 -17.00 9.32
C LEU A 475 -14.66 -17.33 10.29
N ASN A 476 -14.00 -18.47 10.11
CA ASN A 476 -12.97 -18.94 11.05
C ASN A 476 -11.52 -18.84 10.51
N THR A 477 -11.32 -18.19 9.37
CA THR A 477 -10.01 -18.19 8.69
C THR A 477 -8.88 -17.63 9.54
N ILE A 478 -9.17 -16.64 10.40
CA ILE A 478 -8.16 -16.00 11.25
C ILE A 478 -7.80 -16.91 12.42
N ASP A 479 -8.77 -17.43 13.16
CA ASP A 479 -8.50 -18.39 14.25
C ASP A 479 -7.79 -19.67 13.74
N ASP A 480 -8.20 -20.22 12.58
CA ASP A 480 -7.53 -21.37 11.95
C ASP A 480 -6.03 -21.10 11.67
N ALA A 481 -5.65 -19.84 11.40
CA ALA A 481 -4.27 -19.43 11.13
C ALA A 481 -3.40 -19.43 12.38
N LEU A 482 -3.97 -19.25 13.58
CA LEU A 482 -3.23 -19.20 14.84
C LEU A 482 -2.54 -20.53 15.18
N ASP A 483 -3.10 -21.65 14.72
CA ASP A 483 -2.61 -22.99 15.04
C ASP A 483 -1.38 -23.42 14.22
N ARG A 484 -1.28 -23.02 12.95
CA ARG A 484 -0.26 -23.58 12.01
C ARG A 484 0.28 -22.61 10.95
N ALA A 485 -0.29 -21.42 10.78
CA ALA A 485 0.16 -20.44 9.79
C ALA A 485 1.05 -19.37 10.41
N ASP A 486 1.46 -18.34 9.68
CA ASP A 486 2.13 -17.16 10.22
C ASP A 486 1.13 -15.98 10.21
N PRO A 487 0.29 -15.83 11.26
CA PRO A 487 -0.72 -14.77 11.30
C PRO A 487 -0.10 -13.37 11.34
N GLY A 488 1.15 -13.23 11.78
CA GLY A 488 1.89 -11.96 11.79
C GLY A 488 2.46 -11.59 10.42
N GLY A 489 2.89 -12.58 9.63
CA GLY A 489 3.35 -12.39 8.25
C GLY A 489 2.25 -12.45 7.17
N THR A 490 0.99 -12.66 7.57
CA THR A 490 -0.13 -12.73 6.62
C THR A 490 -0.61 -11.33 6.25
N ASP A 491 -0.64 -11.03 4.95
CA ASP A 491 -1.27 -9.81 4.44
C ASP A 491 -2.81 -9.96 4.50
N TRP A 492 -3.42 -9.46 5.58
CA TRP A 492 -4.84 -9.60 5.82
C TRP A 492 -5.66 -8.67 4.92
N ARG A 493 -6.42 -9.28 4.01
CA ARG A 493 -7.28 -8.64 3.01
C ARG A 493 -8.59 -9.39 2.92
N THR A 494 -9.58 -8.76 2.27
CA THR A 494 -10.86 -9.43 1.97
C THR A 494 -10.68 -10.71 1.14
N ALA A 495 -9.60 -10.79 0.35
CA ALA A 495 -9.23 -11.96 -0.44
C ALA A 495 -8.53 -13.08 0.36
N THR A 496 -7.83 -12.76 1.46
CA THR A 496 -7.14 -13.77 2.29
C THR A 496 -8.05 -14.35 3.36
N VAL A 497 -9.09 -13.63 3.78
CA VAL A 497 -10.17 -14.19 4.60
C VAL A 497 -11.16 -14.93 3.69
N LYS A 498 -11.20 -16.27 3.81
CA LYS A 498 -12.05 -17.12 2.96
C LYS A 498 -13.51 -16.65 3.04
N HIS A 499 -14.15 -16.57 1.87
CA HIS A 499 -15.55 -16.12 1.66
C HIS A 499 -15.84 -14.64 1.90
N LEU A 500 -14.96 -13.88 2.55
CA LEU A 500 -15.27 -12.50 2.93
C LEU A 500 -15.56 -11.61 1.73
N ALA A 501 -14.68 -11.58 0.72
CA ALA A 501 -14.91 -10.77 -0.49
C ALA A 501 -16.22 -11.13 -1.21
N ALA A 502 -16.58 -12.42 -1.27
CA ALA A 502 -17.82 -12.88 -1.89
C ALA A 502 -19.06 -12.46 -1.08
N LEU A 503 -19.00 -12.54 0.26
CA LEU A 503 -20.06 -12.08 1.15
C LEU A 503 -20.26 -10.57 1.08
N LEU A 504 -19.17 -9.78 1.04
CA LEU A 504 -19.24 -8.33 0.90
C LEU A 504 -19.87 -7.92 -0.44
N ARG A 505 -19.47 -8.55 -1.56
CA ARG A 505 -20.11 -8.32 -2.87
C ARG A 505 -21.59 -8.70 -2.89
N ALA A 506 -21.95 -9.82 -2.27
CA ALA A 506 -23.35 -10.25 -2.20
C ALA A 506 -24.20 -9.29 -1.35
N ALA A 507 -23.66 -8.80 -0.23
CA ALA A 507 -24.31 -7.80 0.62
C ALA A 507 -24.46 -6.46 -0.09
N GLU A 508 -23.42 -5.98 -0.78
CA GLU A 508 -23.46 -4.79 -1.61
C GLU A 508 -24.55 -4.91 -2.68
N ALA A 509 -24.57 -6.00 -3.46
CA ALA A 509 -25.57 -6.24 -4.49
C ALA A 509 -27.01 -6.27 -3.95
N ALA A 510 -27.21 -6.79 -2.74
CA ALA A 510 -28.51 -6.86 -2.06
C ALA A 510 -28.87 -5.59 -1.28
N GLY A 511 -27.98 -4.60 -1.20
CA GLY A 511 -28.19 -3.37 -0.42
C GLY A 511 -28.32 -3.63 1.08
N ARG A 512 -27.55 -4.60 1.63
CA ARG A 512 -27.55 -4.90 3.06
C ARG A 512 -26.56 -4.04 3.83
N LEU A 513 -26.97 -3.54 4.99
CA LEU A 513 -26.04 -3.02 5.98
C LEU A 513 -25.21 -4.19 6.53
N ILE A 514 -23.91 -4.01 6.67
CA ILE A 514 -23.01 -5.04 7.21
C ILE A 514 -22.61 -4.63 8.63
N VAL A 515 -22.80 -5.54 9.59
CA VAL A 515 -22.20 -5.44 10.92
C VAL A 515 -21.07 -6.45 11.00
N LEU A 516 -19.83 -5.98 11.13
CA LEU A 516 -18.64 -6.82 11.25
C LEU A 516 -18.12 -6.77 12.70
N THR A 517 -17.95 -7.93 13.30
CA THR A 517 -17.42 -8.08 14.67
C THR A 517 -16.55 -9.33 14.81
N SER A 518 -15.89 -9.47 15.95
CA SER A 518 -15.23 -10.69 16.39
C SER A 518 -15.87 -11.25 17.67
N ASP A 519 -15.52 -12.49 18.02
CA ASP A 519 -15.75 -13.10 19.33
C ASP A 519 -14.57 -12.91 20.29
N HIS A 520 -13.35 -12.91 19.80
CA HIS A 520 -12.14 -12.48 20.50
C HIS A 520 -11.07 -12.03 19.50
N GLY A 521 -10.03 -11.37 20.00
CA GLY A 521 -8.82 -11.14 19.23
C GLY A 521 -7.74 -12.19 19.50
N HIS A 522 -6.49 -11.84 19.23
CA HIS A 522 -5.33 -12.69 19.41
C HIS A 522 -4.04 -11.89 19.62
N VAL A 523 -3.01 -12.55 20.13
CA VAL A 523 -1.61 -12.12 20.14
C VAL A 523 -0.77 -13.06 19.28
N ILE A 524 0.37 -12.58 18.77
CA ILE A 524 1.28 -13.33 17.89
C ILE A 524 2.42 -13.94 18.72
N GLU A 525 2.82 -15.17 18.42
CA GLU A 525 4.01 -15.79 19.03
C GLU A 525 5.27 -15.35 18.30
N ARG A 526 6.13 -14.61 18.99
CA ARG A 526 7.39 -14.06 18.43
C ARG A 526 8.64 -14.82 18.86
N ARG A 527 8.48 -16.00 19.46
CA ARG A 527 9.52 -16.86 20.06
C ARG A 527 10.40 -16.16 21.11
N ARG A 528 9.87 -15.10 21.72
CA ARG A 528 10.51 -14.31 22.79
C ARG A 528 9.84 -14.54 24.16
N GLY A 529 8.81 -15.37 24.21
CA GLY A 529 8.01 -15.63 25.41
C GLY A 529 8.41 -16.87 26.22
N THR A 530 7.84 -16.97 27.42
CA THR A 530 8.01 -18.10 28.34
C THR A 530 6.75 -18.98 28.38
N GLN A 531 6.96 -20.29 28.54
CA GLN A 531 5.89 -21.23 28.82
C GLN A 531 5.86 -21.58 30.31
N ARG A 532 4.71 -21.40 30.97
CA ARG A 532 4.50 -21.81 32.37
C ARG A 532 3.53 -22.98 32.47
N SER A 533 3.72 -23.85 33.45
CA SER A 533 2.82 -24.98 33.71
C SER A 533 1.53 -24.53 34.44
N GLY A 534 0.52 -25.39 34.49
CA GLY A 534 -0.70 -25.16 35.27
C GLY A 534 -1.85 -24.43 34.55
N GLY A 535 -1.72 -24.21 33.22
CA GLY A 535 -2.78 -23.64 32.38
C GLY A 535 -3.98 -24.56 32.19
N LEU A 536 -5.17 -23.96 32.16
CA LEU A 536 -6.41 -24.61 31.70
C LEU A 536 -6.65 -24.35 30.20
N GLY A 537 -5.88 -23.44 29.60
CA GLY A 537 -5.85 -23.15 28.16
C GLY A 537 -4.53 -22.52 27.73
N GLY A 538 -4.50 -21.95 26.53
CA GLY A 538 -3.28 -21.34 25.96
C GLY A 538 -2.71 -20.19 26.80
N ARG A 539 -3.58 -19.34 27.35
CA ARG A 539 -3.20 -18.07 28.04
C ARG A 539 -4.00 -17.76 29.31
N PHE A 540 -4.63 -18.78 29.90
CA PHE A 540 -5.24 -18.66 31.23
C PHE A 540 -5.07 -19.92 32.07
N ARG A 541 -5.21 -19.75 33.38
CA ARG A 541 -5.23 -20.81 34.38
C ARG A 541 -6.30 -20.56 35.44
N GLY A 542 -6.60 -21.58 36.24
CA GLY A 542 -7.50 -21.45 37.38
C GLY A 542 -6.94 -20.46 38.41
N ALA A 543 -7.83 -19.90 39.24
CA ALA A 543 -7.49 -18.91 40.26
C ALA A 543 -6.79 -19.52 41.51
N SER A 544 -5.90 -20.49 41.31
CA SER A 544 -5.12 -21.17 42.35
C SER A 544 -3.67 -20.68 42.35
N GLY A 545 -3.11 -20.37 43.52
CA GLY A 545 -1.72 -19.92 43.67
C GLY A 545 -1.56 -18.39 43.51
N PRO A 546 -0.32 -17.88 43.66
CA PRO A 546 -0.03 -16.45 43.54
C PRO A 546 -0.27 -15.95 42.11
N VAL A 547 -0.57 -14.65 41.96
CA VAL A 547 -0.67 -13.97 40.66
C VAL A 547 0.69 -13.32 40.38
N GLU A 548 1.28 -13.62 39.23
CA GLU A 548 2.57 -13.07 38.82
C GLU A 548 2.43 -11.71 38.12
N ALA A 549 3.55 -11.00 37.88
CA ALA A 549 3.55 -9.63 37.36
C ALA A 549 2.99 -9.47 35.93
N ASP A 550 3.04 -10.52 35.12
CA ASP A 550 2.52 -10.62 33.76
C ASP A 550 1.17 -11.36 33.69
N GLU A 551 0.51 -11.49 34.84
CA GLU A 551 -0.80 -12.10 35.02
C GLU A 551 -1.78 -11.13 35.67
N VAL A 552 -3.08 -11.35 35.47
CA VAL A 552 -4.14 -10.64 36.18
C VAL A 552 -5.22 -11.60 36.67
N LEU A 553 -5.65 -11.43 37.92
CA LEU A 553 -6.81 -12.14 38.46
C LEU A 553 -8.08 -11.38 38.08
N VAL A 554 -8.98 -12.06 37.39
CA VAL A 554 -10.32 -11.57 37.08
C VAL A 554 -11.36 -12.33 37.89
N SER A 555 -12.42 -11.63 38.30
CA SER A 555 -13.50 -12.20 39.11
C SER A 555 -14.81 -11.49 38.81
N GLY A 556 -15.85 -12.24 38.47
CA GLY A 556 -17.19 -11.68 38.26
C GLY A 556 -18.05 -12.50 37.31
N PRO A 557 -19.32 -12.12 37.14
CA PRO A 557 -20.29 -12.88 36.34
C PRO A 557 -19.87 -13.06 34.87
N ARG A 558 -19.07 -12.14 34.30
CA ARG A 558 -18.56 -12.27 32.91
C ARG A 558 -17.35 -13.20 32.79
N VAL A 559 -16.89 -13.79 33.89
CA VAL A 559 -15.87 -14.84 33.91
C VAL A 559 -16.60 -16.19 33.96
N LEU A 560 -16.72 -16.87 32.82
CA LEU A 560 -17.45 -18.14 32.70
C LEU A 560 -16.57 -19.34 33.01
N THR A 561 -15.96 -19.32 34.20
CA THR A 561 -15.32 -20.48 34.84
C THR A 561 -16.21 -21.01 35.97
N ALA A 562 -15.88 -22.19 36.51
CA ALA A 562 -16.70 -22.85 37.54
C ALA A 562 -16.87 -21.99 38.82
N ASP A 563 -15.89 -21.17 39.16
CA ASP A 563 -15.85 -20.31 40.35
C ASP A 563 -15.98 -18.82 40.02
N HIS A 564 -16.30 -18.47 38.77
CA HIS A 564 -16.32 -17.10 38.25
C HIS A 564 -15.00 -16.33 38.44
N ARG A 565 -13.88 -17.06 38.46
CA ARG A 565 -12.53 -16.51 38.62
C ARG A 565 -11.55 -17.17 37.65
N ALA A 566 -10.58 -16.39 37.19
CA ALA A 566 -9.51 -16.88 36.34
C ALA A 566 -8.26 -16.02 36.50
N ILE A 567 -7.08 -16.59 36.26
CA ILE A 567 -5.84 -15.83 36.09
C ILE A 567 -5.49 -15.84 34.62
N LEU A 568 -5.38 -14.65 34.03
CA LEU A 568 -5.18 -14.42 32.60
C LEU A 568 -3.78 -13.85 32.35
N ALA A 569 -3.12 -14.29 31.28
CA ALA A 569 -1.87 -13.68 30.82
C ALA A 569 -2.12 -12.28 30.26
N VAL A 570 -1.25 -11.32 30.57
CA VAL A 570 -1.46 -9.89 30.25
C VAL A 570 -0.80 -9.47 28.94
N ASN A 571 0.41 -9.96 28.66
CA ASN A 571 1.16 -9.61 27.45
C ASN A 571 1.43 -10.84 26.57
N GLU A 572 1.85 -10.63 25.33
CA GLU A 572 2.07 -11.70 24.33
C GLU A 572 3.14 -12.74 24.73
N ARG A 573 4.01 -12.44 25.70
CA ARG A 573 5.17 -13.29 26.07
C ARG A 573 4.88 -14.37 27.10
N LEU A 574 3.65 -14.50 27.59
CA LEU A 574 3.27 -15.56 28.51
C LEU A 574 2.29 -16.55 27.85
N ARG A 575 2.64 -17.83 27.87
CA ARG A 575 1.72 -18.92 27.49
C ARG A 575 1.77 -20.03 28.52
N TYR A 576 0.69 -20.81 28.60
CA TYR A 576 0.67 -22.07 29.34
C TYR A 576 0.55 -23.30 28.43
N GLY A 577 0.01 -23.10 27.22
CA GLY A 577 -0.13 -24.13 26.20
C GLY A 577 1.15 -24.36 25.37
N PRO A 578 1.10 -25.33 24.44
CA PRO A 578 2.20 -25.61 23.52
C PRO A 578 2.50 -24.43 22.58
N LEU A 579 3.68 -24.47 21.94
CA LEU A 579 4.04 -23.47 20.92
C LEU A 579 3.06 -23.52 19.75
N LYS A 580 2.51 -22.36 19.37
CA LYS A 580 1.64 -22.10 18.22
C LYS A 580 2.11 -20.80 17.56
N ALA A 581 1.49 -20.40 16.46
CA ALA A 581 1.85 -19.16 15.77
C ALA A 581 1.18 -17.91 16.36
N GLY A 582 0.04 -18.10 17.01
CA GLY A 582 -0.60 -17.08 17.80
C GLY A 582 -1.47 -17.71 18.90
N TYR A 583 -2.01 -16.87 19.75
CA TYR A 583 -2.78 -17.27 20.90
C TYR A 583 -3.91 -16.30 21.19
N HIS A 584 -4.92 -16.81 21.88
CA HIS A 584 -5.98 -16.02 22.48
C HIS A 584 -6.13 -16.50 23.94
N ARG A 585 -7.24 -16.14 24.61
CA ARG A 585 -7.61 -16.58 25.98
C ARG A 585 -6.99 -15.78 27.13
N GLY A 586 -6.23 -14.72 26.84
CA GLY A 586 -5.64 -13.83 27.83
C GLY A 586 -6.42 -12.53 28.07
N ALA A 587 -5.77 -11.59 28.76
CA ALA A 587 -6.27 -10.27 29.13
C ALA A 587 -5.60 -9.12 28.35
N ALA A 588 -4.76 -9.43 27.35
CA ALA A 588 -4.22 -8.39 26.49
C ALA A 588 -5.38 -7.66 25.77
N PRO A 589 -5.30 -6.34 25.55
CA PRO A 589 -6.33 -5.61 24.83
C PRO A 589 -6.52 -6.15 23.40
N ALA A 590 -5.46 -6.64 22.77
CA ALA A 590 -5.50 -7.32 21.47
C ALA A 590 -6.31 -8.63 21.48
N GLU A 591 -6.56 -9.23 22.65
CA GLU A 591 -7.39 -10.43 22.83
C GLU A 591 -8.82 -10.08 23.28
N ALA A 592 -8.96 -9.10 24.17
CA ALA A 592 -10.22 -8.80 24.86
C ALA A 592 -11.07 -7.74 24.15
N VAL A 593 -10.47 -6.75 23.51
CA VAL A 593 -11.18 -5.74 22.73
C VAL A 593 -11.42 -6.29 21.33
N VAL A 594 -12.66 -6.24 20.87
CA VAL A 594 -13.03 -6.71 19.53
C VAL A 594 -13.55 -5.55 18.67
N PRO A 595 -13.29 -5.57 17.36
CA PRO A 595 -13.84 -4.57 16.46
C PRO A 595 -15.37 -4.69 16.41
N LEU A 596 -16.05 -3.54 16.30
CA LEU A 596 -17.48 -3.47 16.04
C LEU A 596 -17.73 -2.39 14.99
N VAL A 597 -18.00 -2.81 13.76
CA VAL A 597 -17.95 -1.95 12.58
C VAL A 597 -19.24 -2.04 11.80
N LEU A 598 -19.78 -0.88 11.41
CA LEU A 598 -20.87 -0.78 10.45
C LEU A 598 -20.30 -0.42 9.08
N LEU A 599 -20.61 -1.20 8.06
CA LEU A 599 -20.28 -0.90 6.67
C LEU A 599 -21.58 -0.77 5.88
N ALA A 600 -21.79 0.40 5.29
CA ALA A 600 -22.93 0.66 4.43
C ALA A 600 -22.50 0.62 2.95
N PRO A 601 -23.18 -0.17 2.10
CA PRO A 601 -22.90 -0.13 0.67
C PRO A 601 -23.47 1.14 0.05
N ALA A 602 -22.83 1.64 -1.02
CA ALA A 602 -23.21 2.91 -1.65
C ALA A 602 -24.65 2.98 -2.20
N ASN A 603 -25.29 1.82 -2.43
CA ASN A 603 -26.68 1.73 -2.88
C ASN A 603 -27.71 1.67 -1.74
N LEU A 604 -27.28 1.53 -0.48
CA LEU A 604 -28.16 1.59 0.69
C LEU A 604 -28.43 3.05 1.05
N LYS A 605 -29.72 3.43 1.12
CA LYS A 605 -30.14 4.72 1.66
C LYS A 605 -30.20 4.63 3.18
N HIS A 606 -29.39 5.43 3.87
CA HIS A 606 -29.33 5.48 5.34
C HIS A 606 -29.02 6.90 5.84
N ASP A 607 -29.22 7.10 7.14
CA ASP A 607 -28.92 8.34 7.88
C ASP A 607 -27.68 8.22 8.79
N LEU A 608 -27.01 7.05 8.79
CA LEU A 608 -25.80 6.81 9.58
C LEU A 608 -24.67 7.78 9.21
N ALA A 609 -24.01 8.33 10.23
CA ALA A 609 -22.84 9.18 10.06
C ALA A 609 -21.64 8.35 9.60
N ALA A 610 -20.88 8.86 8.63
CA ALA A 610 -19.61 8.26 8.22
C ALA A 610 -18.60 8.32 9.38
N ALA A 611 -17.83 7.24 9.54
CA ALA A 611 -16.72 7.24 10.48
C ALA A 611 -15.60 8.19 9.99
N PRO A 612 -14.96 8.95 10.90
CA PRO A 612 -13.79 9.75 10.54
C PRO A 612 -12.64 8.85 10.09
N LEU A 613 -11.63 9.46 9.44
CA LEU A 613 -10.42 8.76 9.03
C LEU A 613 -9.85 7.96 10.22
N PRO A 614 -9.65 6.64 10.06
CA PRO A 614 -9.23 5.83 11.19
C PRO A 614 -7.74 5.93 11.47
N GLU A 615 -6.94 6.44 10.51
CA GLU A 615 -5.48 6.55 10.61
C GLU A 615 -5.06 7.62 11.64
N PRO A 616 -4.19 7.28 12.61
CA PRO A 616 -3.62 8.26 13.53
C PRO A 616 -2.77 9.30 12.81
N ALA A 617 -2.64 10.49 13.41
CA ALA A 617 -1.81 11.57 12.87
C ALA A 617 -0.36 11.13 12.60
N TRP A 618 0.21 10.28 13.45
CA TRP A 618 1.58 9.77 13.34
C TRP A 618 1.79 8.71 12.25
N TRP A 619 0.73 8.24 11.57
CA TRP A 619 0.80 7.12 10.62
C TRP A 619 1.61 7.45 9.35
N ASP A 620 1.42 8.63 8.75
CA ASP A 620 2.12 9.02 7.50
C ASP A 620 2.82 10.41 7.61
N ASP A 621 3.11 10.84 8.84
CA ASP A 621 3.57 12.20 9.22
C ASP A 621 2.54 13.29 8.89
N GLN A 622 2.28 14.12 9.90
CA GLN A 622 1.52 15.35 9.74
C GLN A 622 2.20 16.40 10.61
N ALA A 623 3.05 17.22 9.99
CA ALA A 623 3.31 18.53 10.52
C ALA A 623 1.96 19.31 10.52
N VAL A 624 1.42 19.50 11.72
CA VAL A 624 0.11 20.12 12.01
C VAL A 624 0.02 21.55 11.48
N VAL A 625 -1.10 21.90 10.82
CA VAL A 625 -1.71 23.24 10.90
C VAL A 625 -3.25 23.14 10.82
N GLY A 626 -3.95 23.50 11.89
CA GLY A 626 -5.39 23.84 11.87
C GLY A 626 -6.21 23.28 13.04
N GLU A 627 -6.66 24.15 13.95
CA GLU A 627 -7.74 23.88 14.91
C GLU A 627 -8.99 23.29 14.24
N PRO A 628 -9.81 22.48 14.95
CA PRO A 628 -11.07 21.99 14.41
C PRO A 628 -11.99 23.17 14.08
N PRO A 629 -12.54 23.28 12.86
CA PRO A 629 -13.49 24.34 12.57
C PRO A 629 -14.78 24.07 13.34
N GLU A 630 -15.19 25.06 14.15
CA GLU A 630 -16.52 25.12 14.73
C GLU A 630 -17.60 24.97 13.64
N ALA A 631 -18.68 24.29 14.00
CA ALA A 631 -19.82 24.01 13.14
C ALA A 631 -20.49 25.29 12.63
N GLY A 632 -20.09 25.76 11.46
CA GLY A 632 -20.72 26.84 10.71
C GLY A 632 -21.71 26.30 9.67
N SER A 633 -23.00 26.47 9.93
CA SER A 633 -24.10 26.19 9.00
C SER A 633 -23.93 26.98 7.70
N SER A 634 -23.74 26.31 6.56
CA SER A 634 -23.78 26.95 5.24
C SER A 634 -25.24 27.05 4.77
N THR A 635 -25.76 28.28 4.78
CA THR A 635 -26.99 28.66 4.10
C THR A 635 -26.65 29.01 2.65
N VAL A 636 -27.34 28.36 1.71
CA VAL A 636 -27.20 28.58 0.28
C VAL A 636 -27.91 29.87 -0.12
N ALA A 637 -27.22 30.75 -0.85
CA ALA A 637 -27.80 31.86 -1.60
C ALA A 637 -27.06 32.05 -2.96
N PRO A 638 -27.71 32.62 -3.98
CA PRO A 638 -27.61 32.16 -5.37
C PRO A 638 -26.61 32.93 -6.25
N ALA A 639 -26.28 32.31 -7.38
CA ALA A 639 -25.36 32.79 -8.41
C ALA A 639 -25.80 34.10 -9.12
N PRO A 640 -24.85 34.88 -9.65
CA PRO A 640 -25.09 35.73 -10.80
C PRO A 640 -24.34 35.26 -12.05
N ASP A 641 -25.08 35.23 -13.15
CA ASP A 641 -24.58 35.27 -14.52
C ASP A 641 -23.87 36.62 -14.79
N ALA A 642 -22.70 36.57 -15.44
CA ALA A 642 -22.32 37.48 -16.52
C ALA A 642 -20.92 37.12 -17.04
N LYS A 643 -20.84 36.92 -18.36
CA LYS A 643 -19.62 36.70 -19.13
C LYS A 643 -19.04 38.07 -19.54
N PRO A 644 -17.74 38.33 -19.34
CA PRO A 644 -17.03 39.29 -20.18
C PRO A 644 -15.96 38.61 -21.03
N GLU A 645 -15.84 39.17 -22.22
CA GLU A 645 -15.04 38.79 -23.37
C GLU A 645 -13.53 39.00 -23.12
N ALA A 646 -12.70 38.11 -23.67
CA ALA A 646 -11.26 38.08 -23.46
C ALA A 646 -10.52 39.12 -24.33
N PRO A 647 -9.58 39.90 -23.78
CA PRO A 647 -8.50 40.50 -24.55
C PRO A 647 -7.30 39.53 -24.60
N GLN A 648 -6.85 39.19 -25.81
CA GLN A 648 -5.56 38.51 -26.02
C GLN A 648 -4.39 39.45 -25.72
N PRO A 649 -3.29 38.94 -25.12
CA PRO A 649 -1.97 39.52 -25.31
C PRO A 649 -0.92 38.53 -25.85
N ASP A 650 0.10 39.14 -26.44
CA ASP A 650 1.16 38.66 -27.33
C ASP A 650 2.10 37.55 -26.82
N LEU A 651 2.68 36.83 -27.80
CA LEU A 651 3.47 35.60 -27.70
C LEU A 651 4.96 35.77 -27.31
N PHE A 652 5.39 36.89 -26.73
CA PHE A 652 6.80 37.04 -26.32
C PHE A 652 6.95 37.85 -25.03
N THR A 653 6.84 37.19 -23.88
CA THR A 653 7.41 37.70 -22.61
C THR A 653 7.74 36.52 -21.69
N GLU A 654 9.00 36.41 -21.25
CA GLU A 654 9.45 35.44 -20.23
C GLU A 654 8.82 35.77 -18.87
N PRO A 655 8.32 34.77 -18.10
CA PRO A 655 7.84 35.05 -16.75
C PRO A 655 9.02 35.17 -15.77
N ALA A 656 9.07 36.30 -15.07
CA ALA A 656 9.89 36.49 -13.87
C ALA A 656 9.45 35.51 -12.75
N PRO A 657 10.35 35.10 -11.83
CA PRO A 657 10.00 34.17 -10.76
C PRO A 657 9.00 34.82 -9.79
N ALA A 658 7.83 34.21 -9.62
CA ALA A 658 6.86 34.62 -8.60
C ALA A 658 7.36 34.25 -7.20
N SER A 659 7.22 35.20 -6.28
CA SER A 659 7.56 35.14 -4.86
C SER A 659 6.65 34.19 -4.05
N THR A 660 7.24 33.56 -3.03
CA THR A 660 6.76 32.44 -2.21
C THR A 660 5.82 32.81 -1.05
N THR A 661 4.59 33.26 -1.31
CA THR A 661 3.60 33.46 -0.23
C THR A 661 2.28 32.70 -0.39
N ASP A 662 2.06 32.02 -1.51
CA ASP A 662 0.92 31.10 -1.67
C ASP A 662 1.47 29.68 -1.93
N GLY A 663 0.88 28.65 -1.32
CA GLY A 663 1.35 27.24 -1.37
C GLY A 663 1.53 26.67 -2.79
N VAL A 664 2.17 25.49 -2.90
CA VAL A 664 2.42 24.77 -4.17
C VAL A 664 1.14 24.62 -4.98
N GLY A 665 0.03 24.32 -4.32
CA GLY A 665 -1.30 24.23 -4.92
C GLY A 665 -1.76 25.54 -5.54
N ALA A 666 -1.59 26.67 -4.85
CA ALA A 666 -1.96 27.98 -5.38
C ALA A 666 -1.09 28.38 -6.60
N ALA A 667 0.21 28.09 -6.55
CA ALA A 667 1.11 28.28 -7.68
C ALA A 667 0.70 27.43 -8.90
N LEU A 668 0.28 26.18 -8.68
CA LEU A 668 -0.28 25.32 -9.73
C LEU A 668 -1.54 25.93 -10.36
N LEU A 669 -2.51 26.35 -9.54
CA LEU A 669 -3.76 26.94 -10.02
C LEU A 669 -3.53 28.23 -10.83
N ALA A 670 -2.49 29.00 -10.50
CA ALA A 670 -2.12 30.22 -11.21
C ALA A 670 -1.41 29.95 -12.57
N SER A 671 -0.82 28.77 -12.74
CA SER A 671 -0.01 28.43 -13.92
C SER A 671 -0.81 28.50 -15.23
N ALA A 672 -0.14 28.93 -16.31
CA ALA A 672 -0.76 29.00 -17.64
C ALA A 672 -1.15 27.59 -18.14
N THR A 673 -0.30 26.59 -17.90
CA THR A 673 -0.53 25.19 -18.26
C THR A 673 -1.80 24.65 -17.59
N TYR A 674 -2.01 24.90 -16.30
CA TYR A 674 -3.21 24.46 -15.59
C TYR A 674 -4.49 25.07 -16.19
N ARG A 675 -4.48 26.38 -16.47
CA ARG A 675 -5.63 27.08 -17.10
C ARG A 675 -5.91 26.54 -18.51
N ALA A 676 -4.88 26.23 -19.28
CA ALA A 676 -5.01 25.64 -20.61
C ALA A 676 -5.60 24.21 -20.53
N GLN A 677 -5.07 23.36 -19.64
CA GLN A 677 -5.58 22.01 -19.40
C GLN A 677 -7.05 22.02 -18.93
N LYS A 678 -7.41 22.93 -18.02
CA LYS A 678 -8.79 23.06 -17.54
C LYS A 678 -9.76 23.41 -18.67
N THR A 679 -9.33 24.25 -19.61
CA THR A 679 -10.14 24.61 -20.78
C THR A 679 -10.33 23.41 -21.72
N LEU A 680 -9.31 22.56 -21.87
CA LEU A 680 -9.34 21.35 -22.69
C LEU A 680 -10.20 20.24 -22.07
N VAL A 681 -10.07 20.00 -20.76
CA VAL A 681 -10.78 18.93 -20.05
C VAL A 681 -12.25 19.28 -19.79
N GLY A 682 -12.58 20.57 -19.68
CA GLY A 682 -13.95 21.06 -19.52
C GLY A 682 -14.46 20.97 -18.09
N ARG A 683 -15.74 20.62 -17.91
CA ARG A 683 -16.42 20.67 -16.60
C ARG A 683 -16.00 19.47 -15.74
N LEU A 684 -15.25 19.74 -14.67
CA LEU A 684 -14.83 18.75 -13.68
C LEU A 684 -15.81 18.67 -12.50
N GLY A 685 -15.90 17.49 -11.88
CA GLY A 685 -16.67 17.29 -10.65
C GLY A 685 -15.96 17.76 -9.38
N VAL A 686 -14.76 18.35 -9.52
CA VAL A 686 -13.88 18.78 -8.43
C VAL A 686 -13.60 20.27 -8.57
N THR A 687 -13.61 20.98 -7.45
CA THR A 687 -13.28 22.42 -7.42
C THR A 687 -11.77 22.66 -7.46
N ASP A 688 -11.34 23.78 -8.04
CA ASP A 688 -9.93 24.20 -8.04
C ASP A 688 -9.34 24.27 -6.62
N ALA A 689 -10.11 24.76 -5.64
CA ALA A 689 -9.69 24.82 -4.25
C ALA A 689 -9.28 23.43 -3.72
N ALA A 690 -10.14 22.42 -3.96
CA ALA A 690 -9.84 21.03 -3.59
C ALA A 690 -8.62 20.45 -4.33
N ILE A 691 -8.39 20.83 -5.58
CA ILE A 691 -7.17 20.43 -6.32
C ILE A 691 -5.92 21.09 -5.72
N GLY A 692 -6.01 22.38 -5.37
CA GLY A 692 -4.94 23.09 -4.66
C GLY A 692 -4.62 22.43 -3.33
N THR A 693 -5.63 22.16 -2.51
CA THR A 693 -5.48 21.46 -1.22
C THR A 693 -4.88 20.07 -1.37
N LEU A 694 -5.31 19.29 -2.37
CA LEU A 694 -4.71 17.98 -2.66
C LEU A 694 -3.22 18.09 -2.99
N VAL A 695 -2.83 19.06 -3.83
CA VAL A 695 -1.43 19.24 -4.24
C VAL A 695 -0.58 19.77 -3.10
N ASP A 696 -1.09 20.70 -2.29
CA ASP A 696 -0.41 21.15 -1.08
C ASP A 696 -0.20 20.00 -0.08
N ALA A 697 -1.24 19.17 0.12
CA ALA A 697 -1.15 18.02 1.01
C ALA A 697 -0.18 16.95 0.49
N LEU A 698 -0.16 16.69 -0.82
CA LEU A 698 0.82 15.77 -1.44
C LEU A 698 2.24 16.34 -1.39
N ALA A 699 2.43 17.64 -1.66
CA ALA A 699 3.74 18.27 -1.62
C ALA A 699 4.33 18.31 -0.20
N SER A 700 3.46 18.44 0.81
CA SER A 700 3.86 18.45 2.23
C SER A 700 4.09 17.04 2.80
N ALA A 701 3.60 15.99 2.14
CA ALA A 701 3.80 14.61 2.58
C ALA A 701 5.26 14.17 2.34
N PRO A 702 5.96 13.57 3.33
CA PRO A 702 7.38 13.22 3.19
C PRO A 702 7.72 12.32 2.01
N ASP A 703 6.85 11.36 1.68
CA ASP A 703 6.97 10.47 0.52
C ASP A 703 6.16 10.94 -0.69
N ARG A 704 5.63 12.17 -0.63
CA ARG A 704 4.71 12.74 -1.61
C ARG A 704 3.54 11.83 -1.95
N ARG A 705 3.16 10.98 -1.00
CA ARG A 705 2.09 10.00 -1.13
C ARG A 705 1.05 10.25 -0.06
N LEU A 706 -0.21 10.17 -0.46
CA LEU A 706 -1.33 10.18 0.47
C LEU A 706 -2.14 8.90 0.28
N ALA A 707 -2.53 8.28 1.39
CA ALA A 707 -3.54 7.22 1.37
C ALA A 707 -4.85 7.72 0.76
N ALA A 708 -5.60 6.83 0.10
CA ALA A 708 -6.86 7.16 -0.55
C ALA A 708 -7.84 7.86 0.40
N SER A 709 -7.86 7.43 1.66
CA SER A 709 -8.65 7.99 2.75
C SER A 709 -8.38 9.50 2.91
N ARG A 710 -7.12 9.92 2.99
CA ARG A 710 -6.71 11.33 3.11
C ARG A 710 -6.98 12.13 1.84
N VAL A 711 -6.79 11.51 0.66
CA VAL A 711 -7.16 12.13 -0.62
C VAL A 711 -8.66 12.43 -0.66
N ALA A 712 -9.48 11.53 -0.12
CA ALA A 712 -10.93 11.73 -0.01
C ALA A 712 -11.27 12.99 0.80
N VAL A 713 -10.59 13.18 1.95
CA VAL A 713 -10.76 14.36 2.80
C VAL A 713 -10.30 15.63 2.09
N ALA A 714 -9.10 15.62 1.48
CA ALA A 714 -8.59 16.77 0.74
C ALA A 714 -9.51 17.18 -0.43
N LEU A 715 -10.15 16.20 -1.06
CA LEU A 715 -11.08 16.42 -2.17
C LEU A 715 -12.53 16.69 -1.74
N GLY A 716 -12.86 16.49 -0.46
CA GLY A 716 -14.24 16.60 0.05
C GLY A 716 -15.18 15.54 -0.52
N VAL A 717 -14.68 14.33 -0.83
CA VAL A 717 -15.46 13.23 -1.41
C VAL A 717 -15.41 11.96 -0.55
N PRO A 718 -16.38 11.03 -0.66
CA PRO A 718 -16.28 9.72 -0.03
C PRO A 718 -15.07 8.92 -0.53
N ALA A 719 -14.41 8.14 0.34
CA ALA A 719 -13.19 7.38 0.01
C ALA A 719 -13.36 6.43 -1.19
N ASN A 720 -14.51 5.77 -1.30
CA ASN A 720 -14.83 4.90 -2.45
C ASN A 720 -14.96 5.64 -3.80
N ARG A 721 -15.05 6.97 -3.81
CA ARG A 721 -15.08 7.78 -5.03
C ARG A 721 -13.70 8.31 -5.43
N VAL A 722 -12.68 8.14 -4.59
CA VAL A 722 -11.34 8.68 -4.83
C VAL A 722 -10.77 8.22 -6.16
N GLY A 723 -10.82 6.92 -6.49
CA GLY A 723 -10.34 6.43 -7.79
C GLY A 723 -11.03 7.09 -8.99
N LEU A 724 -12.36 7.29 -8.92
CA LEU A 724 -13.12 7.98 -9.98
C LEU A 724 -12.70 9.45 -10.08
N VAL A 725 -12.60 10.14 -8.95
CA VAL A 725 -12.24 11.55 -8.91
C VAL A 725 -10.80 11.77 -9.36
N MET A 726 -9.88 10.92 -8.94
CA MET A 726 -8.48 10.95 -9.35
C MET A 726 -8.32 10.69 -10.84
N SER A 727 -9.20 9.91 -11.49
CA SER A 727 -9.19 9.80 -12.95
C SER A 727 -9.49 11.14 -13.65
N GLN A 728 -10.27 12.03 -13.01
CA GLN A 728 -10.56 13.37 -13.53
C GLN A 728 -9.40 14.33 -13.22
N VAL A 729 -8.85 14.26 -12.00
CA VAL A 729 -7.68 15.06 -11.60
C VAL A 729 -6.46 14.69 -12.46
N ALA A 730 -6.24 13.40 -12.72
CA ALA A 730 -5.16 12.92 -13.60
C ALA A 730 -5.32 13.43 -15.04
N LYS A 731 -6.55 13.47 -15.59
CA LYS A 731 -6.77 14.09 -16.92
C LYS A 731 -6.39 15.56 -16.97
N LEU A 732 -6.53 16.26 -15.84
CA LEU A 732 -6.18 17.67 -15.73
C LEU A 732 -4.69 17.87 -15.52
N LEU A 733 -4.06 17.07 -14.65
CA LEU A 733 -2.68 17.27 -14.19
C LEU A 733 -1.64 16.53 -15.04
N ASN A 734 -2.00 15.41 -15.67
CA ASN A 734 -1.05 14.58 -16.43
C ASN A 734 -1.02 15.01 -17.90
N VAL A 735 -0.17 15.99 -18.22
CA VAL A 735 -0.02 16.51 -19.58
C VAL A 735 0.62 15.45 -20.48
N GLU A 736 0.02 15.22 -21.65
CA GLU A 736 0.54 14.29 -22.68
C GLU A 736 0.76 12.84 -22.17
N GLY A 737 0.07 12.46 -21.09
CA GLY A 737 0.16 11.12 -20.50
C GLY A 737 1.29 10.92 -19.49
N TYR A 738 2.08 11.95 -19.19
CA TYR A 738 3.11 11.91 -18.15
C TYR A 738 2.48 12.10 -16.75
N PRO A 739 2.67 11.16 -15.80
CA PRO A 739 1.91 11.12 -14.56
C PRO A 739 2.47 12.06 -13.48
N VAL A 740 2.11 13.35 -13.53
CA VAL A 740 2.37 14.31 -12.43
C VAL A 740 1.70 13.84 -11.15
N VAL A 741 0.48 13.30 -11.26
CA VAL A 741 -0.16 12.53 -10.19
C VAL A 741 -0.41 11.11 -10.66
N SER A 742 -0.13 10.14 -9.80
CA SER A 742 -0.40 8.74 -10.05
C SER A 742 -1.25 8.13 -8.95
N THR A 743 -2.04 7.11 -9.26
CA THR A 743 -2.85 6.39 -8.27
C THR A 743 -2.41 4.93 -8.27
N ASP A 744 -2.00 4.45 -7.11
CA ASP A 744 -1.64 3.07 -6.89
C ASP A 744 -2.90 2.19 -7.08
N PRO A 745 -2.90 1.22 -8.01
CA PRO A 745 -4.09 0.45 -8.33
C PRO A 745 -4.54 -0.51 -7.21
N ALA A 746 -3.66 -0.86 -6.26
CA ALA A 746 -3.95 -1.78 -5.17
C ALA A 746 -4.34 -1.06 -3.87
N THR A 747 -3.83 0.15 -3.65
CA THR A 747 -4.08 0.91 -2.40
C THR A 747 -4.87 2.20 -2.63
N GLN A 748 -5.10 2.57 -3.89
CA GLN A 748 -5.64 3.88 -4.30
C GLN A 748 -4.89 5.09 -3.72
N ALA A 749 -3.70 4.86 -3.15
CA ALA A 749 -2.85 5.93 -2.67
C ALA A 749 -2.41 6.79 -3.86
N VAL A 750 -2.41 8.09 -3.66
CA VAL A 750 -2.02 9.05 -4.71
C VAL A 750 -0.60 9.50 -4.44
N THR A 751 0.24 9.51 -5.46
CA THR A 751 1.59 10.09 -5.40
C THR A 751 1.68 11.33 -6.28
N LEU A 752 2.56 12.26 -5.89
CA LEU A 752 2.92 13.45 -6.66
C LEU A 752 4.38 13.37 -7.12
N ASP A 753 4.59 13.50 -8.43
CA ASP A 753 5.92 13.70 -9.00
C ASP A 753 6.24 15.20 -9.04
N ALA A 754 7.04 15.66 -8.08
CA ALA A 754 7.42 17.06 -8.00
C ALA A 754 8.33 17.52 -9.15
N ALA A 755 9.11 16.62 -9.75
CA ALA A 755 9.99 16.98 -10.86
C ALA A 755 9.15 17.27 -12.11
N LEU A 756 8.18 16.41 -12.41
CA LEU A 756 7.21 16.63 -13.49
C LEU A 756 6.31 17.83 -13.21
N LEU A 757 5.89 18.05 -11.95
CA LEU A 757 5.13 19.25 -11.57
C LEU A 757 5.94 20.53 -11.89
N ALA A 758 7.22 20.55 -11.54
CA ALA A 758 8.11 21.69 -11.83
C ALA A 758 8.36 21.87 -13.32
N GLU A 759 8.55 20.79 -14.06
CA GLU A 759 8.82 20.81 -15.50
C GLU A 759 7.60 21.28 -16.30
N GLN A 760 6.41 20.75 -16.01
CA GLN A 760 5.20 20.98 -16.81
C GLN A 760 4.43 22.25 -16.41
N TYR A 761 4.44 22.59 -15.12
CA TYR A 761 3.65 23.70 -14.58
C TYR A 761 4.51 24.88 -14.09
N GLY A 762 5.84 24.73 -14.03
CA GLY A 762 6.75 25.75 -13.53
C GLY A 762 6.68 25.93 -12.00
N VAL A 763 6.13 24.94 -11.28
CA VAL A 763 5.86 25.02 -9.82
C VAL A 763 6.86 24.16 -9.05
N ARG A 764 7.57 24.75 -8.08
CA ARG A 764 8.54 24.02 -7.23
C ARG A 764 7.91 23.70 -5.87
N THR A 765 8.02 22.44 -5.44
CA THR A 765 7.61 21.93 -4.12
C THR A 765 8.65 22.19 -3.06
#